data_AF-A0A8H6BQM2-F1
#
_entry.id   AF-A0A8H6BQM2-F1
#
_cell.length_a   1.000
_cell.length_b   1.000
_cell.length_c   1.000
_cell.angle_alpha   90.00
_cell.angle_beta   90.00
_cell.angle_gamma   90.00
#
_symmetry.space_group_name_H-M   'P 1'
#
loop_
_entity.id
_entity.type
_entity.pdbx_description
1 polymer ?
#
loop_
_entity_poly.entity_id
_entity_poly.type
_entity_poly.pdbx_seq_one_letter_code
_entity_poly.pdbx_strand_id
1 'polypeptide(L)'
;MGHKVRGRQAKKERKSKHAHHKHSSSEEKHMDHELESVHENKPEEEHNNNGIILSKVEQVDLSLLNDEGPFFEIDLKEEQMPFFGLLNSEQAAYFRQAESTLNLDTFETPDIKLTFIQSIFDEAKGNSLKLATNQICSKLMERIIMLSNEDQMKQLYMECRGFFYQLFIHKYASHVMEAFLVRAASFIEKEMLKGMTRITKNLKMRKKYFDGRDPGKELPSSIESNSLLRSKKSKIARKMVELEDTEDYKRSFQIPSSFEQALSLIVEIMVRTETKESLRETAIDPIASPVVQLIIELEGKANRNRPFWTLTFERADEPTNEKEKSFVEYLLSDPVGSHFLQTAISNQKMRNINRLYHLYMEDRVVKLAKRETTGSFVIQTLLEKLRAKDQTKIMDQLVPVLNELIVNNIGMGSSIVECSRRNNGYLKDEIVKKLFDFFNKDINGVKTDDDQFMMNILQLRKSTLYSTKDDWPTSEERRRAMFLEELIDFDDHILKYCLKVHVTASRRTKTKRSKYNKNDDKESGKDTEGTIKMQEKDIENAQESNSNMLIELCEHGVFSHIVEECLINQRRVSKIERRRILNALTPHVVELACDAQGSHIVDKLFPFTIFLNMYKERIASKLLNNEELVKRTVYGKKVWKNWKMDVYARHFGDWKRMVKQEEIDQAGEDGSHLNHSNRDNGYQHSTGIKKRRIN
;
A
#
# COMPACT_ATOMS: atom_id res chain seq x y z
N MET A 1 11.79 -22.10 -66.69
CA MET A 1 13.11 -21.54 -67.05
C MET A 1 13.73 -20.99 -65.78
N GLY A 2 14.81 -21.60 -65.31
CA GLY A 2 15.41 -21.30 -64.02
C GLY A 2 16.43 -20.16 -64.07
N HIS A 3 16.84 -19.69 -62.89
CA HIS A 3 18.21 -19.28 -62.56
C HIS A 3 18.31 -19.13 -61.03
N LYS A 4 18.96 -20.10 -60.36
CA LYS A 4 20.30 -20.03 -59.75
C LYS A 4 20.42 -19.08 -58.53
N VAL A 5 20.35 -19.66 -57.34
CA VAL A 5 20.90 -19.06 -56.09
C VAL A 5 22.12 -19.87 -55.64
N ARG A 6 23.31 -19.26 -55.74
CA ARG A 6 24.53 -19.58 -54.98
C ARG A 6 24.41 -18.78 -53.66
N GLY A 7 24.60 -19.25 -52.44
CA GLY A 7 25.49 -20.29 -51.91
C GLY A 7 26.78 -19.65 -51.39
N ARG A 8 26.89 -19.38 -50.06
CA ARG A 8 28.17 -19.44 -49.30
C ARG A 8 28.00 -19.28 -47.77
N GLN A 9 28.21 -20.42 -47.12
CA GLN A 9 28.72 -20.74 -45.78
C GLN A 9 29.24 -19.60 -44.88
N ALA A 10 28.72 -19.56 -43.64
CA ALA A 10 29.39 -18.94 -42.49
C ALA A 10 30.06 -20.03 -41.63
N LYS A 11 31.38 -19.86 -41.43
CA LYS A 11 32.27 -20.69 -40.63
C LYS A 11 32.19 -20.25 -39.15
N LYS A 12 31.97 -21.20 -38.25
CA LYS A 12 32.14 -21.06 -36.80
C LYS A 12 33.63 -21.15 -36.46
N GLU A 13 34.13 -20.18 -35.69
CA GLU A 13 35.31 -20.35 -34.81
C GLU A 13 35.02 -19.68 -33.46
N ARG A 14 35.39 -20.37 -32.38
CA ARG A 14 35.19 -20.01 -30.97
C ARG A 14 36.43 -19.31 -30.41
N LYS A 15 36.24 -18.30 -29.54
CA LYS A 15 37.04 -17.94 -28.34
C LYS A 15 36.27 -16.80 -27.62
N SER A 16 35.53 -17.05 -26.53
CA SER A 16 35.94 -17.17 -25.12
C SER A 16 36.46 -15.86 -24.47
N LYS A 17 35.71 -15.41 -23.44
CA LYS A 17 36.02 -14.46 -22.34
C LYS A 17 35.88 -12.95 -22.59
N HIS A 18 34.70 -12.39 -22.27
CA HIS A 18 34.45 -11.19 -21.45
C HIS A 18 32.99 -10.75 -21.66
N ALA A 19 32.10 -11.08 -20.70
CA ALA A 19 30.69 -10.69 -20.73
C ALA A 19 30.25 -10.26 -19.32
N HIS A 20 30.84 -9.17 -18.83
CA HIS A 20 30.20 -8.24 -17.92
C HIS A 20 30.14 -6.89 -18.66
N HIS A 21 28.99 -6.21 -18.59
CA HIS A 21 28.64 -4.99 -19.35
C HIS A 21 28.31 -5.20 -20.83
N LYS A 22 27.06 -5.60 -21.10
CA LYS A 22 26.33 -5.28 -22.35
C LYS A 22 24.88 -5.75 -22.21
N HIS A 23 24.09 -4.98 -21.47
CA HIS A 23 22.64 -4.96 -21.70
C HIS A 23 22.00 -3.58 -21.50
N SER A 24 22.73 -2.53 -21.07
CA SER A 24 22.24 -1.14 -21.13
C SER A 24 22.56 -0.42 -22.46
N SER A 25 23.55 -0.88 -23.25
CA SER A 25 24.04 -0.09 -24.40
C SER A 25 23.33 -0.35 -25.74
N SER A 26 22.32 -1.24 -25.79
CA SER A 26 21.53 -1.49 -27.01
C SER A 26 20.22 -0.71 -27.05
N GLU A 27 19.76 -0.21 -25.91
CA GLU A 27 18.65 0.76 -25.84
C GLU A 27 19.18 2.19 -25.97
N GLU A 28 20.38 2.51 -25.45
CA GLU A 28 21.03 3.82 -25.65
C GLU A 28 21.28 4.21 -27.12
N LYS A 29 21.63 3.25 -27.98
CA LYS A 29 21.87 3.57 -29.41
C LYS A 29 20.61 3.70 -30.25
N HIS A 30 19.47 3.23 -29.77
CA HIS A 30 18.17 3.60 -30.34
C HIS A 30 17.65 4.93 -29.74
N MET A 31 18.10 5.30 -28.53
CA MET A 31 17.76 6.58 -27.88
C MET A 31 18.44 7.81 -28.51
N ASP A 32 19.67 7.70 -29.02
CA ASP A 32 20.33 8.88 -29.62
C ASP A 32 19.71 9.30 -30.96
N HIS A 33 19.09 8.37 -31.71
CA HIS A 33 18.56 8.66 -33.04
C HIS A 33 17.12 9.20 -33.06
N GLU A 34 16.38 9.11 -31.94
CA GLU A 34 15.05 9.71 -31.78
C GLU A 34 15.08 11.08 -31.06
N LEU A 35 16.20 11.44 -30.42
CA LEU A 35 16.39 12.76 -29.78
C LEU A 35 16.94 13.83 -30.74
N GLU A 36 17.43 13.46 -31.93
CA GLU A 36 17.97 14.41 -32.92
C GLU A 36 16.99 14.83 -34.04
N SER A 37 15.75 14.31 -34.10
CA SER A 37 14.74 14.80 -35.06
C SER A 37 13.85 15.88 -34.48
N VAL A 38 14.44 17.00 -34.06
CA VAL A 38 13.72 18.25 -33.81
C VAL A 38 13.83 19.09 -35.08
N HIS A 39 12.92 18.91 -36.03
CA HIS A 39 12.45 19.91 -37.02
C HIS A 39 11.38 19.28 -37.91
N GLU A 40 10.12 19.34 -37.48
CA GLU A 40 8.94 19.69 -38.29
C GLU A 40 7.67 19.44 -37.46
N ASN A 41 6.91 20.52 -37.22
CA ASN A 41 5.58 20.44 -36.63
C ASN A 41 4.65 19.68 -37.59
N LYS A 42 4.09 18.56 -37.13
CA LYS A 42 2.74 18.15 -37.51
C LYS A 42 1.93 17.84 -36.24
N PRO A 43 0.66 18.28 -36.16
CA PRO A 43 -0.19 17.93 -35.05
C PRO A 43 -0.55 16.44 -35.17
N GLU A 44 0.02 15.61 -34.30
CA GLU A 44 -0.54 14.28 -34.07
C GLU A 44 -1.83 14.45 -33.27
N GLU A 45 -2.97 14.16 -33.91
CA GLU A 45 -4.28 14.04 -33.26
C GLU A 45 -4.26 12.81 -32.34
N GLU A 46 -3.78 12.99 -31.11
CA GLU A 46 -4.03 12.04 -30.03
C GLU A 46 -5.23 12.53 -29.20
N HIS A 47 -6.26 11.68 -29.11
CA HIS A 47 -7.52 11.94 -28.41
C HIS A 47 -7.30 12.55 -27.02
N ASN A 48 -7.60 13.84 -26.94
CA ASN A 48 -7.60 14.61 -25.70
C ASN A 48 -8.78 14.16 -24.81
N ASN A 49 -8.51 13.24 -23.89
CA ASN A 49 -9.50 12.74 -22.92
C ASN A 49 -9.99 13.81 -21.92
N ASN A 50 -9.48 15.05 -21.96
CA ASN A 50 -10.08 16.18 -21.24
C ASN A 50 -11.39 16.68 -21.87
N GLY A 51 -11.68 16.30 -23.13
CA GLY A 51 -12.88 16.73 -23.86
C GLY A 51 -14.20 16.29 -23.23
N ILE A 52 -14.23 15.18 -22.48
CA ILE A 52 -15.44 14.69 -21.83
C ILE A 52 -15.83 15.58 -20.64
N ILE A 53 -14.85 16.06 -19.86
CA ILE A 53 -15.09 17.03 -18.77
C ILE A 53 -15.55 18.37 -19.36
N LEU A 54 -14.93 18.83 -20.45
CA LEU A 54 -15.30 20.06 -21.15
C LEU A 54 -16.76 20.03 -21.64
N SER A 55 -17.19 18.94 -22.29
CA SER A 55 -18.57 18.83 -22.82
C SER A 55 -19.69 18.82 -21.75
N LYS A 56 -19.36 18.50 -20.48
CA LYS A 56 -20.33 18.52 -19.37
C LYS A 56 -20.36 19.83 -18.61
N VAL A 57 -19.25 20.58 -18.59
CA VAL A 57 -19.20 21.95 -18.03
C VAL A 57 -19.99 22.94 -18.90
N GLU A 58 -20.12 22.68 -20.20
CA GLU A 58 -20.88 23.47 -21.17
C GLU A 58 -22.38 23.67 -20.82
N GLN A 59 -22.97 22.83 -19.95
CA GLN A 59 -24.40 22.93 -19.59
C GLN A 59 -24.68 23.68 -18.27
N VAL A 60 -23.64 24.17 -17.58
CA VAL A 60 -23.81 24.82 -16.28
C VAL A 60 -23.96 26.33 -16.45
N ASP A 61 -25.14 26.88 -16.14
CA ASP A 61 -25.35 28.33 -16.03
C ASP A 61 -24.69 28.85 -14.73
N LEU A 62 -23.40 29.17 -14.86
CA LEU A 62 -22.50 29.59 -13.77
C LEU A 62 -22.71 31.06 -13.35
N SER A 63 -23.66 31.78 -13.97
CA SER A 63 -24.03 33.15 -13.57
C SER A 63 -24.57 33.23 -12.14
N LEU A 64 -25.04 32.10 -11.59
CA LEU A 64 -25.49 31.93 -10.21
C LEU A 64 -24.37 31.96 -9.16
N LEU A 65 -23.09 31.90 -9.56
CA LEU A 65 -21.94 31.93 -8.64
C LEU A 65 -21.49 33.34 -8.26
N ASN A 66 -21.88 34.36 -9.03
CA ASN A 66 -21.40 35.73 -8.83
C ASN A 66 -22.15 36.51 -7.72
N ASP A 67 -23.27 35.99 -7.22
CA ASP A 67 -24.11 36.68 -6.21
C ASP A 67 -23.80 36.32 -4.75
N GLU A 68 -22.96 35.31 -4.48
CA GLU A 68 -22.69 34.80 -3.12
C GLU A 68 -21.20 34.97 -2.71
N GLY A 69 -20.78 36.22 -2.51
CA GLY A 69 -19.60 36.56 -1.70
C GLY A 69 -18.21 36.47 -2.36
N PRO A 70 -17.15 36.95 -1.67
CA PRO A 70 -15.86 37.32 -2.26
C PRO A 70 -14.91 36.13 -2.51
N PHE A 71 -15.39 34.88 -2.45
CA PHE A 71 -14.51 33.72 -2.35
C PHE A 71 -14.03 33.14 -3.69
N PHE A 72 -14.67 33.51 -4.81
CA PHE A 72 -14.36 32.93 -6.12
C PHE A 72 -14.65 33.93 -7.27
N GLU A 73 -13.75 34.90 -7.51
CA GLU A 73 -13.62 35.48 -8.86
C GLU A 73 -12.98 34.39 -9.77
N ILE A 74 -13.78 33.43 -10.23
CA ILE A 74 -13.34 32.51 -11.28
C ILE A 74 -13.77 33.14 -12.60
N ASP A 75 -12.82 33.73 -13.32
CA ASP A 75 -13.05 34.26 -14.65
C ASP A 75 -13.18 33.07 -15.63
N LEU A 76 -14.38 32.50 -15.70
CA LEU A 76 -14.71 31.31 -16.49
C LEU A 76 -14.90 31.62 -17.98
N LYS A 77 -14.55 32.83 -18.43
CA LYS A 77 -14.87 33.32 -19.78
C LYS A 77 -13.90 32.91 -20.87
N GLU A 78 -12.71 32.40 -20.54
CA GLU A 78 -11.71 32.02 -21.55
C GLU A 78 -11.50 30.50 -21.57
N GLU A 79 -12.23 29.83 -22.48
CA GLU A 79 -12.14 28.39 -22.78
C GLU A 79 -10.78 27.99 -23.37
N GLN A 80 -10.09 28.93 -24.02
CA GLN A 80 -8.76 28.70 -24.58
C GLN A 80 -7.69 29.02 -23.54
N MET A 81 -6.78 28.07 -23.35
CA MET A 81 -5.59 28.25 -22.54
C MET A 81 -4.77 29.44 -23.04
N PRO A 82 -4.59 30.49 -22.23
CA PRO A 82 -3.76 31.61 -22.62
C PRO A 82 -2.33 31.12 -22.86
N PHE A 83 -1.77 31.48 -24.00
CA PHE A 83 -0.37 31.22 -24.27
C PHE A 83 0.47 32.20 -23.43
N PHE A 84 1.05 31.70 -22.34
CA PHE A 84 1.88 32.51 -21.43
C PHE A 84 3.26 32.87 -22.00
N GLY A 85 3.59 32.37 -23.21
CA GLY A 85 4.88 32.55 -23.86
C GLY A 85 5.85 31.38 -23.63
N LEU A 86 6.97 31.41 -24.35
CA LEU A 86 8.07 30.47 -24.18
C LEU A 86 9.19 31.10 -23.35
N LEU A 87 9.95 30.25 -22.66
CA LEU A 87 11.22 30.64 -22.07
C LEU A 87 12.23 30.86 -23.21
N ASN A 88 13.05 31.91 -23.09
CA ASN A 88 14.17 32.07 -24.01
C ASN A 88 15.26 31.00 -23.73
N SER A 89 16.22 30.85 -24.64
CA SER A 89 17.25 29.81 -24.53
C SER A 89 18.09 29.93 -23.26
N GLU A 90 18.38 31.16 -22.80
CA GLU A 90 19.17 31.41 -21.59
C GLU A 90 18.41 31.02 -20.33
N GLN A 91 17.15 31.43 -20.20
CA GLN A 91 16.25 31.07 -19.11
C GLN A 91 16.04 29.55 -19.06
N ALA A 92 15.77 28.93 -20.20
CA ALA A 92 15.58 27.49 -20.28
C ALA A 92 16.85 26.69 -19.90
N ALA A 93 18.04 27.22 -20.18
CA ALA A 93 19.30 26.62 -19.76
C ALA A 93 19.52 26.80 -18.25
N TYR A 94 19.24 27.98 -17.71
CA TYR A 94 19.33 28.27 -16.28
C TYR A 94 18.44 27.32 -15.46
N PHE A 95 17.15 27.21 -15.79
CA PHE A 95 16.23 26.38 -15.02
C PHE A 95 16.55 24.89 -15.13
N ARG A 96 17.03 24.41 -16.29
CA ARG A 96 17.53 23.03 -16.44
C ARG A 96 18.74 22.76 -15.54
N GLN A 97 19.69 23.70 -15.50
CA GLN A 97 20.84 23.58 -14.61
C GLN A 97 20.42 23.63 -13.13
N ALA A 98 19.48 24.51 -12.78
CA ALA A 98 18.96 24.61 -11.42
C ALA A 98 18.27 23.32 -10.95
N GLU A 99 17.48 22.69 -11.83
CA GLU A 99 16.86 21.38 -11.57
C GLU A 99 17.92 20.29 -11.32
N SER A 100 18.94 20.21 -12.17
CA SER A 100 20.03 19.25 -12.02
C SER A 100 20.79 19.44 -10.70
N THR A 101 21.10 20.68 -10.33
CA THR A 101 21.79 21.00 -9.07
C THR A 101 20.94 20.61 -7.86
N LEU A 102 19.63 20.89 -7.89
CA LEU A 102 18.71 20.47 -6.83
C LEU A 102 18.55 18.94 -6.75
N ASN A 103 18.69 18.21 -7.86
CA ASN A 103 18.57 16.76 -7.85
C ASN A 103 19.78 16.06 -7.23
N LEU A 104 20.98 16.60 -7.44
CA LEU A 104 22.20 16.05 -6.84
C LEU A 104 22.24 16.24 -5.32
N ASP A 105 21.56 17.27 -4.81
CA ASP A 105 21.46 17.65 -3.40
C ASP A 105 22.80 17.71 -2.64
N THR A 106 23.89 18.09 -3.32
CA THR A 106 25.25 18.15 -2.76
C THR A 106 25.55 19.46 -2.02
N PHE A 107 24.54 20.07 -1.38
CA PHE A 107 24.72 21.32 -0.66
C PHE A 107 25.43 21.09 0.68
N GLU A 108 26.45 21.90 0.98
CA GLU A 108 27.22 21.77 2.23
C GLU A 108 26.37 22.03 3.48
N THR A 109 25.43 22.98 3.38
CA THR A 109 24.54 23.36 4.47
C THR A 109 23.11 23.63 3.97
N PRO A 110 22.09 23.44 4.83
CA PRO A 110 20.71 23.79 4.49
C PRO A 110 20.51 25.26 4.12
N ASP A 111 21.28 26.17 4.73
CA ASP A 111 21.16 27.61 4.49
C ASP A 111 21.58 27.98 3.06
N ILE A 112 22.66 27.38 2.54
CA ILE A 112 23.10 27.55 1.16
C ILE A 112 22.01 27.07 0.18
N LYS A 113 21.38 25.93 0.50
CA LYS A 113 20.26 25.42 -0.30
C LYS A 113 19.09 26.41 -0.33
N LEU A 114 18.74 27.03 0.80
CA LEU A 114 17.68 28.05 0.86
C LEU A 114 18.04 29.32 0.08
N THR A 115 19.29 29.80 0.15
CA THR A 115 19.75 30.93 -0.68
C THR A 115 19.69 30.61 -2.17
N PHE A 116 20.05 29.38 -2.54
CA PHE A 116 19.94 28.92 -3.93
C PHE A 116 18.48 28.85 -4.40
N ILE A 117 17.56 28.40 -3.55
CA ILE A 117 16.13 28.39 -3.87
C ILE A 117 15.60 29.83 -4.03
N GLN A 118 16.03 30.77 -3.19
CA GLN A 118 15.65 32.17 -3.31
C GLN A 118 16.06 32.75 -4.67
N SER A 119 17.27 32.48 -5.16
CA SER A 119 17.69 32.98 -6.47
C SER A 119 16.88 32.40 -7.62
N ILE A 120 16.44 31.14 -7.51
CA ILE A 120 15.52 30.54 -8.49
C ILE A 120 14.15 31.25 -8.48
N PHE A 121 13.61 31.57 -7.30
CA PHE A 121 12.35 32.33 -7.19
C PHE A 121 12.47 33.75 -7.73
N ASP A 122 13.62 34.40 -7.53
CA ASP A 122 13.89 35.74 -8.05
C ASP A 122 13.92 35.73 -9.59
N GLU A 123 14.55 34.72 -10.21
CA GLU A 123 14.58 34.55 -11.66
C GLU A 123 13.23 34.07 -12.23
N ALA A 124 12.47 33.31 -11.46
CA ALA A 124 11.13 32.85 -11.83
C ALA A 124 10.08 33.97 -11.82
N LYS A 125 10.34 35.07 -11.11
CA LYS A 125 9.41 36.20 -10.97
C LYS A 125 8.96 36.74 -12.33
N GLY A 126 7.65 36.74 -12.56
CA GLY A 126 7.06 37.18 -13.83
C GLY A 126 7.15 36.14 -14.97
N ASN A 127 7.79 35.00 -14.73
CA ASN A 127 7.82 33.85 -15.64
C ASN A 127 7.16 32.60 -15.04
N SER A 128 6.59 32.66 -13.83
CA SER A 128 5.99 31.51 -13.13
C SER A 128 4.95 30.75 -13.97
N LEU A 129 4.10 31.47 -14.71
CA LEU A 129 3.10 30.85 -15.59
C LEU A 129 3.74 30.09 -16.76
N LYS A 130 4.82 30.62 -17.35
CA LYS A 130 5.60 29.94 -18.40
C LYS A 130 6.29 28.69 -17.85
N LEU A 131 6.85 28.79 -16.65
CA LEU A 131 7.53 27.67 -15.99
C LEU A 131 6.53 26.57 -15.65
N ALA A 132 5.37 26.92 -15.10
CA ALA A 132 4.33 25.95 -14.71
C ALA A 132 3.73 25.20 -15.91
N THR A 133 3.63 25.86 -17.06
CA THR A 133 3.08 25.27 -18.29
C THR A 133 4.13 24.56 -19.16
N ASN A 134 5.41 24.58 -18.76
CA ASN A 134 6.49 23.91 -19.48
C ASN A 134 6.72 22.47 -18.98
N GLN A 135 6.91 21.51 -19.90
CA GLN A 135 7.11 20.09 -19.57
C GLN A 135 8.29 19.81 -18.64
N ILE A 136 9.39 20.55 -18.78
CA ILE A 136 10.62 20.36 -18.02
C ILE A 136 10.53 21.22 -16.75
N CYS A 137 10.26 22.51 -16.90
CA CYS A 137 10.31 23.45 -15.78
C CYS A 137 9.16 23.28 -14.77
N SER A 138 8.05 22.64 -15.14
CA SER A 138 6.97 22.34 -14.19
C SER A 138 7.44 21.46 -13.03
N LYS A 139 8.35 20.50 -13.28
CA LYS A 139 8.93 19.64 -12.25
C LYS A 139 9.81 20.42 -11.27
N LEU A 140 10.63 21.32 -11.80
CA LEU A 140 11.39 22.26 -10.99
C LEU A 140 10.45 23.12 -10.12
N MET A 141 9.37 23.66 -10.72
CA MET A 141 8.36 24.44 -9.99
C MET A 141 7.75 23.66 -8.83
N GLU A 142 7.36 22.41 -9.04
CA GLU A 142 6.86 21.55 -7.95
C GLU A 142 7.87 21.41 -6.81
N ARG A 143 9.14 21.16 -7.15
CA ARG A 143 10.22 20.99 -6.16
C ARG A 143 10.47 22.27 -5.36
N ILE A 144 10.57 23.42 -6.01
CA ILE A 144 10.81 24.69 -5.31
C ILE A 144 9.60 25.14 -4.49
N ILE A 145 8.37 24.85 -4.94
CA ILE A 145 7.14 25.11 -4.17
C ILE A 145 7.20 24.35 -2.84
N MET A 146 7.60 23.08 -2.85
CA MET A 146 7.67 22.30 -1.60
C MET A 146 8.74 22.81 -0.62
N LEU A 147 9.73 23.56 -1.11
CA LEU A 147 10.80 24.16 -0.31
C LEU A 147 10.58 25.65 -0.03
N SER A 148 9.50 26.23 -0.55
CA SER A 148 9.22 27.66 -0.49
C SER A 148 8.88 28.15 0.93
N ASN A 149 9.04 29.45 1.15
CA ASN A 149 8.59 30.17 2.35
C ASN A 149 7.22 30.85 2.15
N GLU A 150 6.70 31.47 3.22
CA GLU A 150 5.36 32.12 3.22
C GLU A 150 5.25 33.26 2.20
N ASP A 151 6.32 34.03 1.98
CA ASP A 151 6.31 35.19 1.08
C ASP A 151 6.39 34.77 -0.39
N GLN A 152 7.24 33.79 -0.70
CA GLN A 152 7.34 33.18 -2.04
C GLN A 152 6.02 32.54 -2.47
N MET A 153 5.33 31.84 -1.56
CA MET A 153 4.01 31.27 -1.86
C MET A 153 2.95 32.34 -2.14
N LYS A 154 2.94 33.44 -1.38
CA LYS A 154 2.04 34.56 -1.62
C LYS A 154 2.33 35.24 -2.95
N GLN A 155 3.60 35.38 -3.31
CA GLN A 155 3.99 35.91 -4.61
C GLN A 155 3.48 35.01 -5.74
N LEU A 156 3.71 33.70 -5.65
CA LEU A 156 3.22 32.74 -6.65
C LEU A 156 1.69 32.77 -6.76
N TYR A 157 0.97 32.86 -5.64
CA TYR A 157 -0.48 33.04 -5.62
C TYR A 157 -0.91 34.28 -6.43
N MET A 158 -0.23 35.41 -6.22
CA MET A 158 -0.53 36.65 -6.94
C MET A 158 -0.24 36.52 -8.44
N GLU A 159 0.83 35.83 -8.84
CA GLU A 159 1.16 35.58 -10.25
C GLU A 159 0.19 34.60 -10.93
N CYS A 160 -0.40 33.66 -10.19
CA CYS A 160 -1.40 32.71 -10.69
C CYS A 160 -2.85 33.23 -10.65
N ARG A 161 -3.11 34.33 -9.94
CA ARG A 161 -4.46 34.89 -9.79
C ARG A 161 -5.04 35.23 -11.17
N GLY A 162 -6.28 34.80 -11.40
CA GLY A 162 -6.99 34.97 -12.69
C GLY A 162 -6.82 33.80 -13.65
N PHE A 163 -5.85 32.90 -13.44
CA PHE A 163 -5.56 31.78 -14.35
C PHE A 163 -5.70 30.40 -13.69
N PHE A 164 -6.21 30.31 -12.46
CA PHE A 164 -6.28 29.05 -11.70
C PHE A 164 -7.03 27.95 -12.47
N TYR A 165 -8.18 28.27 -13.06
CA TYR A 165 -8.96 27.29 -13.83
C TYR A 165 -8.13 26.68 -14.98
N GLN A 166 -7.49 27.54 -15.78
CA GLN A 166 -6.65 27.12 -16.91
C GLN A 166 -5.43 26.32 -16.44
N LEU A 167 -4.84 26.68 -15.29
CA LEU A 167 -3.72 25.94 -14.70
C LEU A 167 -4.15 24.56 -14.19
N PHE A 168 -5.34 24.43 -13.57
CA PHE A 168 -5.86 23.15 -13.08
C PHE A 168 -6.16 22.14 -14.20
N ILE A 169 -6.58 22.60 -15.38
CA ILE A 169 -6.86 21.72 -16.53
C ILE A 169 -5.63 21.48 -17.42
N HIS A 170 -4.52 22.15 -17.14
CA HIS A 170 -3.29 22.03 -17.92
C HIS A 170 -2.52 20.74 -17.60
N LYS A 171 -2.04 20.03 -18.63
CA LYS A 171 -1.27 18.77 -18.53
C LYS A 171 -0.10 18.82 -17.54
N TYR A 172 0.71 19.88 -17.57
CA TYR A 172 1.84 20.11 -16.65
C TYR A 172 1.48 20.98 -15.44
N ALA A 173 0.81 22.13 -15.63
CA ALA A 173 0.57 23.07 -14.53
C ALA A 173 -0.40 22.55 -13.45
N SER A 174 -1.26 21.58 -13.77
CA SER A 174 -2.12 20.91 -12.77
C SER A 174 -1.30 20.28 -11.64
N HIS A 175 -0.15 19.70 -11.95
CA HIS A 175 0.80 19.15 -10.98
C HIS A 175 1.47 20.22 -10.12
N VAL A 176 1.80 21.36 -10.73
CA VAL A 176 2.31 22.53 -10.00
C VAL A 176 1.26 23.07 -9.04
N MET A 177 0.00 23.10 -9.46
CA MET A 177 -1.12 23.53 -8.61
C MET A 177 -1.39 22.52 -7.47
N GLU A 178 -1.24 21.22 -7.71
CA GLU A 178 -1.30 20.22 -6.63
C GLU A 178 -0.23 20.47 -5.57
N ALA A 179 1.03 20.66 -5.98
CA ALA A 179 2.13 21.00 -5.06
C ALA A 179 1.87 22.32 -4.32
N PHE A 180 1.33 23.33 -5.02
CA PHE A 180 0.94 24.60 -4.45
C PHE A 180 -0.12 24.43 -3.36
N LEU A 181 -1.18 23.66 -3.60
CA LEU A 181 -2.26 23.42 -2.64
C LEU A 181 -1.76 22.63 -1.41
N VAL A 182 -0.91 21.62 -1.61
CA VAL A 182 -0.29 20.85 -0.52
C VAL A 182 0.55 21.76 0.37
N ARG A 183 1.40 22.60 -0.24
CA ARG A 183 2.23 23.54 0.51
C ARG A 183 1.40 24.62 1.21
N ALA A 184 0.35 25.11 0.56
CA ALA A 184 -0.56 26.09 1.13
C ALA A 184 -1.27 25.55 2.38
N ALA A 185 -1.67 24.28 2.40
CA ALA A 185 -2.29 23.65 3.58
C ALA A 185 -1.38 23.73 4.83
N SER A 186 -0.08 23.49 4.65
CA SER A 186 0.94 23.63 5.70
C SER A 186 1.02 25.05 6.27
N PHE A 187 0.97 26.06 5.41
CA PHE A 187 1.00 27.45 5.84
C PHE A 187 -0.29 27.91 6.49
N ILE A 188 -1.45 27.46 6.01
CA ILE A 188 -2.76 27.77 6.62
C ILE A 188 -2.81 27.25 8.06
N GLU A 189 -2.41 25.99 8.30
CA GLU A 189 -2.33 25.43 9.65
C GLU A 189 -1.38 26.24 10.54
N LYS A 190 -0.18 26.57 10.04
CA LYS A 190 0.79 27.37 10.77
C LYS A 190 0.25 28.76 11.13
N GLU A 191 -0.47 29.41 10.22
CA GLU A 191 -1.10 30.71 10.44
C GLU A 191 -2.23 30.62 11.47
N MET A 192 -3.06 29.58 11.42
CA MET A 192 -4.08 29.32 12.45
C MET A 192 -3.45 29.16 13.84
N LEU A 193 -2.36 28.39 13.95
CA LEU A 193 -1.64 28.19 15.21
C LEU A 193 -1.00 29.49 15.72
N LYS A 194 -0.41 30.31 14.83
CA LYS A 194 0.13 31.64 15.15
C LYS A 194 -0.96 32.57 15.65
N GLY A 195 -2.09 32.67 14.94
CA GLY A 195 -3.25 33.49 15.33
C GLY A 195 -3.77 33.10 16.72
N MET A 196 -3.89 31.79 16.99
CA MET A 196 -4.30 31.29 18.31
C MET A 196 -3.28 31.58 19.41
N THR A 197 -1.97 31.62 19.09
CA THR A 197 -0.91 32.03 20.05
C THR A 197 -1.12 33.47 20.53
N ARG A 198 -1.57 34.35 19.62
CA ARG A 198 -1.85 35.74 19.93
C ARG A 198 -3.12 35.90 20.78
N ILE A 199 -4.15 35.08 20.52
CA ILE A 199 -5.44 35.16 21.21
C ILE A 199 -5.38 34.52 22.61
N THR A 200 -4.63 33.42 22.80
CA THR A 200 -4.65 32.69 24.08
C THR A 200 -3.25 32.21 24.49
N LYS A 201 -2.71 32.76 25.58
CA LYS A 201 -1.45 32.28 26.22
C LYS A 201 -1.62 30.96 27.00
N ASN A 202 -2.87 30.52 27.24
CA ASN A 202 -3.17 29.33 28.05
C ASN A 202 -3.14 28.04 27.21
N LEU A 203 -2.18 27.16 27.51
CA LEU A 203 -1.95 25.90 26.80
C LEU A 203 -3.12 24.89 26.92
N LYS A 204 -3.89 24.92 28.01
CA LYS A 204 -5.06 24.03 28.21
C LYS A 204 -6.24 24.42 27.31
N MET A 205 -6.45 25.72 27.10
CA MET A 205 -7.49 26.24 26.20
C MET A 205 -7.16 25.95 24.73
N ARG A 206 -5.87 26.03 24.37
CA ARG A 206 -5.39 25.65 23.04
C ARG A 206 -5.68 24.19 22.74
N LYS A 207 -5.28 23.29 23.65
CA LYS A 207 -5.52 21.85 23.51
C LYS A 207 -7.02 21.52 23.39
N LYS A 208 -7.87 22.15 24.20
CA LYS A 208 -9.33 21.98 24.13
C LYS A 208 -9.96 22.49 22.82
N TYR A 209 -9.39 23.53 22.20
CA TYR A 209 -9.89 24.08 20.93
C TYR A 209 -9.53 23.20 19.72
N PHE A 210 -8.38 22.53 19.76
CA PHE A 210 -7.92 21.62 18.69
C PHE A 210 -8.41 20.18 18.89
N ASP A 211 -8.51 19.68 20.12
CA ASP A 211 -9.05 18.33 20.43
C ASP A 211 -10.54 18.17 20.02
N GLY A 212 -11.23 19.27 19.71
CA GLY A 212 -12.63 19.25 19.27
C GLY A 212 -12.87 19.42 17.77
N ARG A 213 -11.84 19.71 16.96
CA ARG A 213 -11.97 19.80 15.50
C ARG A 213 -11.36 18.57 14.84
N ASP A 214 -12.13 17.94 13.97
CA ASP A 214 -11.66 16.82 13.16
C ASP A 214 -10.64 17.37 12.14
N PRO A 215 -9.38 16.90 12.12
CA PRO A 215 -8.42 17.33 11.12
C PRO A 215 -8.95 17.05 9.70
N GLY A 216 -8.40 17.77 8.72
CA GLY A 216 -8.56 17.41 7.31
C GLY A 216 -8.08 15.99 7.05
N LYS A 217 -8.43 15.43 5.89
CA LYS A 217 -7.88 14.12 5.50
C LYS A 217 -6.38 14.22 5.22
N GLU A 218 -5.70 13.08 5.33
CA GLU A 218 -4.35 12.94 4.81
C GLU A 218 -4.35 13.25 3.31
N LEU A 219 -3.35 14.02 2.88
CA LEU A 219 -3.25 14.41 1.49
C LEU A 219 -2.83 13.21 0.64
N PRO A 220 -3.36 13.08 -0.59
CA PRO A 220 -3.00 11.96 -1.44
C PRO A 220 -1.51 12.02 -1.80
N SER A 221 -0.77 10.96 -1.47
CA SER A 221 0.61 10.76 -1.91
C SER A 221 0.75 10.99 -3.42
N SER A 222 1.84 11.65 -3.83
CA SER A 222 2.12 11.89 -5.24
C SER A 222 2.78 10.67 -5.92
N ILE A 223 3.20 9.66 -5.15
CA ILE A 223 4.05 8.55 -5.61
C ILE A 223 3.42 7.18 -5.30
N GLU A 224 2.66 7.05 -4.22
CA GLU A 224 2.11 5.77 -3.79
C GLU A 224 0.90 5.30 -4.62
N SER A 225 0.76 3.97 -4.72
CA SER A 225 -0.22 3.30 -5.58
C SER A 225 -1.68 3.55 -5.19
N ASN A 226 -1.96 4.05 -3.99
CA ASN A 226 -3.31 4.08 -3.40
C ASN A 226 -4.05 5.43 -3.50
N SER A 227 -3.48 6.43 -4.19
CA SER A 227 -4.21 7.69 -4.45
C SER A 227 -5.42 7.47 -5.37
N LEU A 228 -6.61 7.83 -4.88
CA LEU A 228 -7.92 7.78 -5.57
C LEU A 228 -7.97 8.69 -6.80
N LEU A 229 -7.38 9.88 -6.70
CA LEU A 229 -7.50 10.95 -7.71
C LEU A 229 -6.35 10.99 -8.74
N ARG A 230 -5.24 10.28 -8.50
CA ARG A 230 -4.05 10.35 -9.38
C ARG A 230 -3.93 9.13 -10.28
N SER A 231 -3.71 9.37 -11.58
CA SER A 231 -3.51 8.32 -12.58
C SER A 231 -2.22 7.52 -12.37
N LYS A 232 -2.23 6.23 -12.74
CA LYS A 232 -1.04 5.35 -12.68
C LYS A 232 0.13 5.87 -13.54
N LYS A 233 -0.16 6.46 -14.70
CA LYS A 233 0.84 7.00 -15.64
C LYS A 233 1.60 8.19 -15.03
N SER A 234 0.89 9.10 -14.36
CA SER A 234 1.49 10.25 -13.65
C SER A 234 2.41 9.78 -12.51
N LYS A 235 2.01 8.74 -11.76
CA LYS A 235 2.82 8.17 -10.66
C LYS A 235 4.16 7.60 -11.15
N ILE A 236 4.14 6.82 -12.24
CA ILE A 236 5.37 6.24 -12.81
C ILE A 236 6.31 7.35 -13.30
N ALA A 237 5.76 8.37 -13.97
CA ALA A 237 6.54 9.51 -14.46
C ALA A 237 7.25 10.27 -13.32
N ARG A 238 6.60 10.44 -12.15
CA ARG A 238 7.24 11.09 -10.99
C ARG A 238 8.33 10.24 -10.36
N LYS A 239 8.11 8.92 -10.24
CA LYS A 239 9.11 7.98 -9.71
C LYS A 239 10.37 7.94 -10.57
N MET A 240 10.24 8.11 -11.89
CA MET A 240 11.37 8.19 -12.81
C MET A 240 12.21 9.48 -12.68
N VAL A 241 11.68 10.52 -12.01
CA VAL A 241 12.32 11.84 -11.88
C VAL A 241 12.68 12.13 -10.41
N GLU A 242 12.65 11.11 -9.54
CA GLU A 242 13.05 11.23 -8.12
C GLU A 242 12.38 12.39 -7.38
N LEU A 243 11.14 12.73 -7.77
CA LEU A 243 10.32 13.65 -6.98
C LEU A 243 9.75 12.84 -5.81
N GLU A 244 10.27 13.10 -4.61
CA GLU A 244 9.85 12.46 -3.36
C GLU A 244 8.75 13.25 -2.64
N ASP A 245 7.85 12.53 -1.98
CA ASP A 245 6.80 13.11 -1.14
C ASP A 245 7.44 13.66 0.13
N THR A 246 7.28 14.96 0.37
CA THR A 246 7.71 15.57 1.62
C THR A 246 6.81 15.14 2.78
N GLU A 247 7.23 15.46 4.01
CA GLU A 247 6.41 15.25 5.22
C GLU A 247 5.01 15.89 5.14
N ASP A 248 4.83 16.92 4.31
CA ASP A 248 3.52 17.55 4.09
C ASP A 248 2.52 16.60 3.40
N TYR A 249 2.97 15.63 2.61
CA TYR A 249 2.10 14.64 1.95
C TYR A 249 1.66 13.50 2.89
N LYS A 250 2.36 13.28 4.00
CA LYS A 250 2.13 12.15 4.93
C LYS A 250 1.35 12.55 6.17
N ARG A 251 0.73 13.74 6.17
CA ARG A 251 0.03 14.28 7.34
C ARG A 251 -1.32 14.86 7.01
N SER A 252 -2.20 14.80 8.01
CA SER A 252 -3.46 15.52 8.06
C SER A 252 -3.25 16.92 8.65
N PHE A 253 -3.85 17.94 8.05
CA PHE A 253 -3.74 19.33 8.52
C PHE A 253 -4.98 19.75 9.32
N GLN A 254 -4.78 20.57 10.35
CA GLN A 254 -5.89 21.29 10.98
C GLN A 254 -6.43 22.36 10.02
N ILE A 255 -7.76 22.44 9.90
CA ILE A 255 -8.44 23.32 8.94
C ILE A 255 -9.30 24.40 9.63
N PRO A 256 -9.43 25.59 9.05
CA PRO A 256 -10.31 26.63 9.58
C PRO A 256 -11.77 26.30 9.31
N SER A 257 -12.71 26.87 10.08
CA SER A 257 -14.15 26.63 9.88
C SER A 257 -14.67 27.16 8.54
N SER A 258 -13.97 28.09 7.92
CA SER A 258 -14.27 28.55 6.56
C SER A 258 -14.13 27.43 5.51
N PHE A 259 -13.32 26.40 5.76
CA PHE A 259 -13.20 25.27 4.82
C PHE A 259 -14.45 24.39 4.82
N GLU A 260 -15.11 24.22 5.98
CA GLU A 260 -16.39 23.50 6.04
C GLU A 260 -17.49 24.28 5.32
N GLN A 261 -17.46 25.61 5.39
CA GLN A 261 -18.36 26.49 4.65
C GLN A 261 -18.11 26.40 3.15
N ALA A 262 -16.84 26.47 2.72
CA ALA A 262 -16.46 26.30 1.32
C ALA A 262 -16.86 24.93 0.76
N LEU A 263 -16.65 23.85 1.53
CA LEU A 263 -17.10 22.51 1.15
C LEU A 263 -18.62 22.44 1.02
N SER A 264 -19.36 23.06 1.94
CA SER A 264 -20.83 23.10 1.89
C SER A 264 -21.31 23.82 0.63
N LEU A 265 -20.68 24.95 0.28
CA LEU A 265 -20.97 25.71 -0.92
C LEU A 265 -20.70 24.90 -2.19
N ILE A 266 -19.53 24.24 -2.28
CA ILE A 266 -19.18 23.36 -3.42
C ILE A 266 -20.24 22.27 -3.60
N VAL A 267 -20.61 21.57 -2.51
CA VAL A 267 -21.62 20.50 -2.56
C VAL A 267 -22.99 21.05 -3.01
N GLU A 268 -23.37 22.23 -2.51
CA GLU A 268 -24.64 22.86 -2.87
C GLU A 268 -24.69 23.27 -4.35
N ILE A 269 -23.62 23.90 -4.86
CA ILE A 269 -23.49 24.25 -6.28
C ILE A 269 -23.63 22.99 -7.12
N MET A 270 -22.86 21.95 -6.84
CA MET A 270 -22.88 20.71 -7.62
C MET A 270 -24.25 20.04 -7.61
N VAL A 271 -24.95 20.05 -6.48
CA VAL A 271 -26.31 19.47 -6.39
C VAL A 271 -27.34 20.29 -7.17
N ARG A 272 -27.18 21.62 -7.26
CA ARG A 272 -28.08 22.49 -8.03
C ARG A 272 -27.88 22.35 -9.54
N THR A 273 -26.66 22.07 -9.97
CA THR A 273 -26.29 22.00 -11.39
C THR A 273 -26.50 20.61 -12.00
N GLU A 274 -26.57 19.57 -11.17
CA GLU A 274 -26.66 18.18 -11.62
C GLU A 274 -28.08 17.61 -11.56
N THR A 275 -28.43 16.78 -12.55
CA THR A 275 -29.66 15.96 -12.52
C THR A 275 -29.36 14.57 -11.94
N LYS A 276 -30.40 13.82 -11.53
CA LYS A 276 -30.25 12.43 -11.06
C LYS A 276 -29.57 11.56 -12.12
N GLU A 277 -29.98 11.69 -13.37
CA GLU A 277 -29.44 10.95 -14.51
C GLU A 277 -27.99 11.34 -14.80
N SER A 278 -27.69 12.65 -14.92
CA SER A 278 -26.33 13.15 -15.17
C SER A 278 -25.35 12.71 -14.08
N LEU A 279 -25.75 12.80 -12.81
CA LEU A 279 -24.87 12.39 -11.72
C LEU A 279 -24.59 10.89 -11.73
N ARG A 280 -25.59 10.05 -12.07
CA ARG A 280 -25.39 8.60 -12.18
C ARG A 280 -24.40 8.25 -13.29
N GLU A 281 -24.46 8.95 -14.42
CA GLU A 281 -23.47 8.80 -15.51
C GLU A 281 -22.08 9.26 -15.08
N THR A 282 -21.98 10.40 -14.40
CA THR A 282 -20.72 10.94 -13.89
C THR A 282 -20.11 10.04 -12.80
N ALA A 283 -20.94 9.37 -11.98
CA ALA A 283 -20.50 8.44 -10.94
C ALA A 283 -19.84 7.16 -11.48
N ILE A 284 -20.09 6.80 -12.74
CA ILE A 284 -19.52 5.60 -13.40
C ILE A 284 -18.45 5.96 -14.44
N ASP A 285 -18.19 7.25 -14.67
CA ASP A 285 -17.12 7.69 -15.55
C ASP A 285 -15.75 7.42 -14.90
N PRO A 286 -14.77 6.80 -15.59
CA PRO A 286 -13.47 6.47 -15.01
C PRO A 286 -12.67 7.67 -14.47
N ILE A 287 -12.93 8.88 -14.98
CA ILE A 287 -12.20 10.11 -14.61
C ILE A 287 -12.96 10.87 -13.53
N ALA A 288 -14.28 11.01 -13.65
CA ALA A 288 -15.11 11.75 -12.72
C ALA A 288 -15.52 10.94 -11.47
N SER A 289 -15.66 9.61 -11.58
CA SER A 289 -16.06 8.74 -10.47
C SER A 289 -15.18 8.92 -9.21
N PRO A 290 -13.83 8.98 -9.30
CA PRO A 290 -13.00 9.32 -8.15
C PRO A 290 -13.37 10.62 -7.41
N VAL A 291 -13.76 11.66 -8.15
CA VAL A 291 -14.19 12.95 -7.58
C VAL A 291 -15.55 12.81 -6.90
N VAL A 292 -16.50 12.13 -7.55
CA VAL A 292 -17.84 11.82 -7.01
C VAL A 292 -17.70 10.99 -5.72
N GLN A 293 -16.82 10.00 -5.69
CA GLN A 293 -16.51 9.19 -4.51
C GLN A 293 -15.99 10.03 -3.35
N LEU A 294 -15.06 10.96 -3.63
CA LEU A 294 -14.53 11.88 -2.61
C LEU A 294 -15.62 12.80 -2.05
N ILE A 295 -16.52 13.30 -2.89
CA ILE A 295 -17.65 14.14 -2.46
C ILE A 295 -18.58 13.35 -1.55
N ILE A 296 -18.95 12.10 -1.89
CA ILE A 296 -19.81 11.26 -1.02
C ILE A 296 -19.15 10.96 0.33
N GLU A 297 -17.83 10.80 0.34
CA GLU A 297 -17.07 10.60 1.57
C GLU A 297 -17.08 11.86 2.45
N LEU A 298 -16.96 13.05 1.85
CA LEU A 298 -16.85 14.33 2.55
C LEU A 298 -18.18 15.00 2.87
N GLU A 299 -19.23 14.80 2.07
CA GLU A 299 -20.52 15.49 2.24
C GLU A 299 -21.11 15.28 3.63
N GLY A 300 -20.83 14.15 4.27
CA GLY A 300 -21.33 13.84 5.61
C GLY A 300 -20.75 14.75 6.70
N LYS A 301 -19.58 15.35 6.45
CA LYS A 301 -18.95 16.33 7.35
C LYS A 301 -19.62 17.70 7.23
N ALA A 302 -19.95 18.12 6.00
CA ALA A 302 -20.58 19.42 5.71
C ALA A 302 -22.11 19.40 5.94
N ASN A 303 -22.78 18.36 5.44
CA ASN A 303 -24.24 18.27 5.42
C ASN A 303 -24.73 16.89 5.86
N ARG A 304 -25.39 16.86 7.04
CA ARG A 304 -25.94 15.63 7.64
C ARG A 304 -27.03 14.95 6.79
N ASN A 305 -27.65 15.69 5.87
CA ASN A 305 -28.69 15.20 4.98
C ASN A 305 -28.11 14.50 3.74
N ARG A 306 -26.81 14.65 3.47
CA ARG A 306 -26.09 13.96 2.39
C ARG A 306 -26.80 14.14 1.03
N PRO A 307 -26.90 15.38 0.53
CA PRO A 307 -27.70 15.69 -0.64
C PRO A 307 -27.21 14.97 -1.90
N PHE A 308 -25.90 14.73 -2.01
CA PHE A 308 -25.28 14.07 -3.15
C PHE A 308 -25.61 12.57 -3.18
N TRP A 309 -25.64 11.94 -2.01
CA TRP A 309 -26.19 10.60 -1.87
C TRP A 309 -27.65 10.54 -2.30
N THR A 310 -28.49 11.45 -1.79
CA THR A 310 -29.94 11.44 -2.11
C THR A 310 -30.25 11.78 -3.57
N LEU A 311 -29.31 12.42 -4.27
CA LEU A 311 -29.41 12.66 -5.71
C LEU A 311 -29.03 11.38 -6.49
N THR A 312 -28.05 10.61 -6.00
CA THR A 312 -27.63 9.37 -6.64
C THR A 312 -28.58 8.20 -6.38
N PHE A 313 -28.97 7.99 -5.12
CA PHE A 313 -29.77 6.87 -4.63
C PHE A 313 -31.06 7.36 -3.97
N GLU A 314 -32.11 6.56 -4.03
CA GLU A 314 -33.37 6.89 -3.37
C GLU A 314 -33.25 6.72 -1.85
N ARG A 315 -34.10 7.45 -1.11
CA ARG A 315 -34.08 7.43 0.34
C ARG A 315 -34.61 6.10 0.88
N ALA A 316 -34.29 5.81 2.14
CA ALA A 316 -34.66 4.55 2.77
C ALA A 316 -36.18 4.34 2.95
N ASP A 317 -36.94 5.42 2.93
CA ASP A 317 -38.39 5.51 3.06
C ASP A 317 -39.14 5.54 1.72
N GLU A 318 -38.42 5.64 0.60
CA GLU A 318 -39.01 5.71 -0.74
C GLU A 318 -39.17 4.31 -1.36
N PRO A 319 -40.21 4.10 -2.20
CA PRO A 319 -40.46 2.83 -2.87
C PRO A 319 -39.34 2.50 -3.86
N THR A 320 -39.30 1.24 -4.29
CA THR A 320 -38.34 0.77 -5.29
C THR A 320 -38.52 1.50 -6.62
N ASN A 321 -37.44 2.07 -7.14
CA ASN A 321 -37.42 2.75 -8.43
C ASN A 321 -36.72 1.86 -9.47
N GLU A 322 -37.35 1.64 -10.63
CA GLU A 322 -36.80 0.82 -11.71
C GLU A 322 -35.51 1.40 -12.31
N LYS A 323 -35.38 2.72 -12.37
CA LYS A 323 -34.14 3.40 -12.78
C LYS A 323 -33.01 3.17 -11.78
N GLU A 324 -33.30 3.22 -10.48
CA GLU A 324 -32.31 2.93 -9.44
C GLU A 324 -31.88 1.46 -9.50
N LYS A 325 -32.84 0.54 -9.65
CA LYS A 325 -32.55 -0.89 -9.82
C LYS A 325 -31.61 -1.16 -10.99
N SER A 326 -31.89 -0.53 -12.14
CA SER A 326 -31.05 -0.65 -13.35
C SER A 326 -29.64 -0.10 -13.12
N PHE A 327 -29.55 1.04 -12.45
CA PHE A 327 -28.27 1.65 -12.08
C PHE A 327 -27.46 0.77 -11.11
N VAL A 328 -28.08 0.25 -10.04
CA VAL A 328 -27.39 -0.64 -9.08
C VAL A 328 -26.94 -1.94 -9.76
N GLU A 329 -27.71 -2.50 -10.68
CA GLU A 329 -27.27 -3.67 -11.46
C GLU A 329 -26.02 -3.37 -12.30
N TYR A 330 -25.96 -2.18 -12.91
CA TYR A 330 -24.77 -1.71 -13.61
C TYR A 330 -23.58 -1.60 -12.67
N LEU A 331 -23.75 -0.94 -11.50
CA LEU A 331 -22.69 -0.80 -10.50
C LEU A 331 -22.13 -2.16 -10.05
N LEU A 332 -22.97 -3.17 -9.88
CA LEU A 332 -22.57 -4.53 -9.47
C LEU A 332 -21.88 -5.35 -10.59
N SER A 333 -21.84 -4.81 -11.81
CA SER A 333 -21.37 -5.52 -13.01
C SER A 333 -20.23 -4.79 -13.73
N ASP A 334 -20.01 -3.51 -13.42
CA ASP A 334 -18.96 -2.67 -13.97
C ASP A 334 -17.83 -2.40 -12.94
N PRO A 335 -16.54 -2.44 -13.33
CA PRO A 335 -15.44 -2.19 -12.40
C PRO A 335 -15.45 -0.80 -11.75
N VAL A 336 -15.71 0.26 -12.52
CA VAL A 336 -15.74 1.64 -11.99
C VAL A 336 -16.95 1.81 -11.08
N GLY A 337 -18.11 1.34 -11.53
CA GLY A 337 -19.34 1.34 -10.75
C GLY A 337 -19.23 0.53 -9.45
N SER A 338 -18.51 -0.59 -9.45
CA SER A 338 -18.30 -1.40 -8.25
C SER A 338 -17.42 -0.68 -7.23
N HIS A 339 -16.37 0.02 -7.67
CA HIS A 339 -15.57 0.86 -6.78
C HIS A 339 -16.35 2.07 -6.25
N PHE A 340 -17.13 2.72 -7.11
CA PHE A 340 -18.06 3.77 -6.68
C PHE A 340 -19.00 3.27 -5.58
N LEU A 341 -19.66 2.13 -5.80
CA LEU A 341 -20.62 1.56 -4.86
C LEU A 341 -19.99 1.16 -3.53
N GLN A 342 -18.76 0.64 -3.53
CA GLN A 342 -18.01 0.36 -2.28
C GLN A 342 -17.79 1.63 -1.47
N THR A 343 -17.29 2.70 -2.09
CA THR A 343 -17.05 3.97 -1.41
C THR A 343 -18.36 4.57 -0.92
N ALA A 344 -19.40 4.50 -1.74
CA ALA A 344 -20.71 5.00 -1.40
C ALA A 344 -21.30 4.24 -0.20
N ILE A 345 -21.27 2.90 -0.18
CA ILE A 345 -21.71 2.08 0.97
C ILE A 345 -20.88 2.37 2.23
N SER A 346 -19.56 2.47 2.08
CA SER A 346 -18.62 2.64 3.21
C SER A 346 -18.86 3.89 4.04
N ASN A 347 -19.47 4.90 3.44
CA ASN A 347 -19.65 6.24 4.00
C ASN A 347 -21.11 6.57 4.36
N GLN A 348 -22.02 5.61 4.32
CA GLN A 348 -23.45 5.86 4.53
C GLN A 348 -23.98 5.38 5.86
N LYS A 349 -25.17 5.90 6.20
CA LYS A 349 -25.92 5.48 7.38
C LYS A 349 -26.40 4.05 7.16
N MET A 350 -26.32 3.23 8.22
CA MET A 350 -26.71 1.80 8.20
C MET A 350 -28.10 1.55 7.58
N ARG A 351 -29.06 2.45 7.79
CA ARG A 351 -30.41 2.34 7.21
C ARG A 351 -30.39 2.27 5.67
N ASN A 352 -29.54 3.08 5.03
CA ASN A 352 -29.41 3.11 3.57
C ASN A 352 -28.65 1.87 3.05
N ILE A 353 -27.61 1.44 3.79
CA ILE A 353 -26.84 0.23 3.46
C ILE A 353 -27.76 -1.00 3.50
N ASN A 354 -28.55 -1.16 4.57
CA ASN A 354 -29.49 -2.26 4.71
C ASN A 354 -30.53 -2.27 3.58
N ARG A 355 -31.06 -1.10 3.19
CA ARG A 355 -31.99 -1.01 2.06
C ARG A 355 -31.36 -1.55 0.76
N LEU A 356 -30.17 -1.06 0.39
CA LEU A 356 -29.52 -1.52 -0.84
C LEU A 356 -29.21 -3.01 -0.80
N TYR A 357 -28.76 -3.51 0.36
CA TYR A 357 -28.48 -4.93 0.56
C TYR A 357 -29.74 -5.79 0.38
N HIS A 358 -30.81 -5.52 1.13
CA HIS A 358 -32.04 -6.32 1.11
C HIS A 358 -32.79 -6.24 -0.23
N LEU A 359 -32.76 -5.08 -0.91
CA LEU A 359 -33.48 -4.92 -2.18
C LEU A 359 -32.74 -5.51 -3.39
N TYR A 360 -31.40 -5.41 -3.42
CA TYR A 360 -30.65 -5.64 -4.66
C TYR A 360 -29.61 -6.76 -4.56
N MET A 361 -29.24 -7.24 -3.35
CA MET A 361 -28.07 -8.11 -3.16
C MET A 361 -28.34 -9.37 -2.35
N GLU A 362 -29.24 -9.36 -1.36
CA GLU A 362 -29.46 -10.45 -0.39
C GLU A 362 -29.69 -11.82 -1.05
N ASP A 363 -30.52 -11.88 -2.10
CA ASP A 363 -30.87 -13.14 -2.78
C ASP A 363 -29.79 -13.68 -3.74
N ARG A 364 -28.71 -12.93 -3.96
CA ARG A 364 -27.71 -13.21 -5.01
C ARG A 364 -26.27 -13.00 -4.55
N VAL A 365 -26.03 -13.03 -3.24
CA VAL A 365 -24.72 -12.86 -2.61
C VAL A 365 -23.65 -13.75 -3.25
N VAL A 366 -23.92 -15.06 -3.40
CA VAL A 366 -22.97 -16.01 -4.00
C VAL A 366 -22.62 -15.65 -5.44
N LYS A 367 -23.63 -15.26 -6.24
CA LYS A 367 -23.43 -14.87 -7.64
C LYS A 367 -22.57 -13.61 -7.74
N LEU A 368 -22.78 -12.64 -6.84
CA LEU A 368 -21.99 -11.41 -6.79
C LEU A 368 -20.57 -11.66 -6.29
N ALA A 369 -20.38 -12.52 -5.28
CA ALA A 369 -19.06 -12.87 -4.75
C ALA A 369 -18.17 -13.57 -5.78
N LYS A 370 -18.75 -14.34 -6.70
CA LYS A 370 -18.04 -14.97 -7.83
C LYS A 370 -17.61 -13.99 -8.92
N ARG A 371 -18.08 -12.73 -8.92
CA ARG A 371 -17.67 -11.70 -9.88
C ARG A 371 -16.37 -11.04 -9.41
N GLU A 372 -15.24 -11.61 -9.81
CA GLU A 372 -13.89 -11.27 -9.33
C GLU A 372 -13.57 -9.78 -9.42
N THR A 373 -13.85 -9.15 -10.56
CA THR A 373 -13.43 -7.76 -10.85
C THR A 373 -14.47 -6.71 -10.47
N THR A 374 -15.64 -7.11 -9.96
CA THR A 374 -16.78 -6.19 -9.76
C THR A 374 -17.51 -6.47 -8.44
N GLY A 375 -18.57 -7.26 -8.47
CA GLY A 375 -19.45 -7.51 -7.34
C GLY A 375 -18.76 -8.09 -6.10
N SER A 376 -17.65 -8.81 -6.27
CA SER A 376 -16.92 -9.39 -5.13
C SER A 376 -16.42 -8.33 -4.16
N PHE A 377 -16.02 -7.16 -4.65
CA PHE A 377 -15.55 -6.07 -3.81
C PHE A 377 -16.68 -5.44 -3.00
N VAL A 378 -17.87 -5.31 -3.59
CA VAL A 378 -19.07 -4.81 -2.90
C VAL A 378 -19.47 -5.76 -1.77
N ILE A 379 -19.41 -7.08 -1.99
CA ILE A 379 -19.68 -8.08 -0.95
C ILE A 379 -18.65 -8.01 0.18
N GLN A 380 -17.36 -7.79 -0.11
CA GLN A 380 -16.33 -7.59 0.91
C GLN A 380 -16.65 -6.35 1.77
N THR A 381 -17.04 -5.23 1.16
CA THR A 381 -17.47 -4.03 1.90
C THR A 381 -18.72 -4.28 2.75
N LEU A 382 -19.68 -5.07 2.27
CA LEU A 382 -20.87 -5.44 3.06
C LEU A 382 -20.50 -6.30 4.27
N LEU A 383 -19.58 -7.27 4.11
CA LEU A 383 -19.03 -8.06 5.21
C LEU A 383 -18.34 -7.20 6.27
N GLU A 384 -17.80 -6.04 5.90
CA GLU A 384 -17.20 -5.08 6.84
C GLU A 384 -18.24 -4.18 7.51
N LYS A 385 -19.20 -3.65 6.73
CA LYS A 385 -20.07 -2.54 7.18
C LYS A 385 -21.39 -2.97 7.79
N LEU A 386 -21.98 -4.10 7.38
CA LEU A 386 -23.26 -4.56 7.90
C LEU A 386 -23.16 -4.95 9.39
N ARG A 387 -24.31 -5.13 10.04
CA ARG A 387 -24.35 -5.64 11.43
C ARG A 387 -24.24 -7.17 11.44
N ALA A 388 -23.87 -7.72 12.59
CA ALA A 388 -23.70 -9.15 12.83
C ALA A 388 -24.85 -10.03 12.26
N LYS A 389 -26.11 -9.59 12.39
CA LYS A 389 -27.28 -10.34 11.87
C LYS A 389 -27.22 -10.56 10.36
N ASP A 390 -26.84 -9.55 9.59
CA ASP A 390 -26.80 -9.65 8.13
C ASP A 390 -25.44 -10.17 7.64
N GLN A 391 -24.36 -9.88 8.37
CA GLN A 391 -23.04 -10.49 8.16
C GLN A 391 -23.10 -12.01 8.25
N THR A 392 -23.71 -12.55 9.29
CA THR A 392 -23.85 -14.01 9.49
C THR A 392 -24.66 -14.66 8.36
N LYS A 393 -25.76 -14.05 7.91
CA LYS A 393 -26.50 -14.51 6.72
C LYS A 393 -25.66 -14.55 5.45
N ILE A 394 -24.82 -13.55 5.23
CA ILE A 394 -23.88 -13.54 4.08
C ILE A 394 -22.88 -14.67 4.25
N MET A 395 -22.32 -14.85 5.46
CA MET A 395 -21.37 -15.92 5.77
C MET A 395 -21.97 -17.31 5.53
N ASP A 396 -23.22 -17.55 5.93
CA ASP A 396 -23.94 -18.82 5.68
C ASP A 396 -24.03 -19.16 4.19
N GLN A 397 -24.09 -18.15 3.32
CA GLN A 397 -24.10 -18.33 1.87
C GLN A 397 -22.69 -18.49 1.27
N LEU A 398 -21.67 -17.79 1.81
CA LEU A 398 -20.32 -17.76 1.25
C LEU A 398 -19.42 -18.91 1.73
N VAL A 399 -19.49 -19.29 3.00
CA VAL A 399 -18.62 -20.34 3.58
C VAL A 399 -18.78 -21.67 2.84
N PRO A 400 -19.99 -22.13 2.43
CA PRO A 400 -20.15 -23.35 1.66
C PRO A 400 -19.32 -23.37 0.36
N VAL A 401 -19.22 -22.23 -0.33
CA VAL A 401 -18.52 -22.06 -1.62
C VAL A 401 -17.12 -21.44 -1.49
N LEU A 402 -16.59 -21.31 -0.27
CA LEU A 402 -15.31 -20.64 0.02
C LEU A 402 -14.16 -21.08 -0.89
N ASN A 403 -14.02 -22.39 -1.12
CA ASN A 403 -12.96 -22.96 -1.93
C ASN A 403 -13.01 -22.50 -3.39
N GLU A 404 -14.19 -22.21 -3.93
CA GLU A 404 -14.34 -21.68 -5.29
C GLU A 404 -13.96 -20.20 -5.35
N LEU A 405 -14.21 -19.44 -4.28
CA LEU A 405 -13.95 -18.01 -4.22
C LEU A 405 -12.45 -17.69 -4.11
N ILE A 406 -11.72 -18.44 -3.29
CA ILE A 406 -10.30 -18.18 -3.00
C ILE A 406 -9.35 -18.54 -4.15
N VAL A 407 -9.78 -19.35 -5.12
CA VAL A 407 -8.94 -19.72 -6.28
C VAL A 407 -8.55 -18.49 -7.08
N ASN A 408 -9.52 -17.60 -7.31
CA ASN A 408 -9.35 -16.42 -8.14
C ASN A 408 -9.29 -15.12 -7.32
N ASN A 409 -9.88 -15.10 -6.11
CA ASN A 409 -9.88 -13.93 -5.24
C ASN A 409 -9.56 -14.30 -3.78
N ILE A 410 -8.28 -14.30 -3.43
CA ILE A 410 -7.81 -14.49 -2.04
C ILE A 410 -8.33 -13.40 -1.10
N GLY A 411 -8.55 -12.18 -1.60
CA GLY A 411 -9.09 -11.08 -0.80
C GLY A 411 -10.47 -11.39 -0.21
N MET A 412 -11.32 -12.10 -0.94
CA MET A 412 -12.59 -12.59 -0.42
C MET A 412 -12.40 -13.55 0.77
N GLY A 413 -11.36 -14.39 0.72
CA GLY A 413 -10.98 -15.27 1.83
C GLY A 413 -10.63 -14.48 3.09
N SER A 414 -9.79 -13.44 2.95
CA SER A 414 -9.49 -12.50 4.04
C SER A 414 -10.74 -11.86 4.62
N SER A 415 -11.62 -11.29 3.79
CA SER A 415 -12.84 -10.65 4.29
C SER A 415 -13.77 -11.62 5.04
N ILE A 416 -13.83 -12.88 4.64
CA ILE A 416 -14.59 -13.94 5.33
C ILE A 416 -13.96 -14.24 6.70
N VAL A 417 -12.64 -14.40 6.77
CA VAL A 417 -11.90 -14.64 8.03
C VAL A 417 -12.07 -13.46 8.99
N GLU A 418 -11.88 -12.24 8.52
CA GLU A 418 -12.06 -11.02 9.31
C GLU A 418 -13.52 -10.83 9.77
N CYS A 419 -14.49 -11.16 8.92
CA CYS A 419 -15.91 -11.15 9.32
C CYS A 419 -16.21 -12.19 10.40
N SER A 420 -15.65 -13.40 10.30
CA SER A 420 -15.76 -14.42 11.34
C SER A 420 -15.16 -13.93 12.66
N ARG A 421 -13.96 -13.34 12.62
CA ARG A 421 -13.26 -12.76 13.78
C ARG A 421 -14.10 -11.69 14.48
N ARG A 422 -14.67 -10.73 13.72
CA ARG A 422 -15.57 -9.69 14.25
C ARG A 422 -16.86 -10.23 14.86
N ASN A 423 -17.30 -11.41 14.45
CA ASN A 423 -18.49 -12.10 14.96
C ASN A 423 -18.14 -13.23 15.95
N ASN A 424 -17.12 -13.05 16.78
CA ASN A 424 -16.69 -13.99 17.82
C ASN A 424 -16.37 -15.40 17.28
N GLY A 425 -15.77 -15.50 16.09
CA GLY A 425 -15.39 -16.78 15.49
C GLY A 425 -16.55 -17.53 14.84
N TYR A 426 -17.56 -16.82 14.34
CA TYR A 426 -18.70 -17.44 13.64
C TYR A 426 -18.24 -18.31 12.46
N LEU A 427 -18.64 -19.59 12.43
CA LEU A 427 -18.20 -20.60 11.45
C LEU A 427 -16.68 -20.82 11.35
N LYS A 428 -15.91 -20.42 12.37
CA LYS A 428 -14.44 -20.55 12.36
C LYS A 428 -13.96 -21.97 12.03
N ASP A 429 -14.49 -22.98 12.71
CA ASP A 429 -14.05 -24.38 12.52
C ASP A 429 -14.33 -24.88 11.09
N GLU A 430 -15.46 -24.48 10.50
CA GLU A 430 -15.80 -24.84 9.14
C GLU A 430 -14.89 -24.15 8.12
N ILE A 431 -14.61 -22.85 8.32
CA ILE A 431 -13.69 -22.08 7.48
C ILE A 431 -12.30 -22.72 7.51
N VAL A 432 -11.75 -22.95 8.70
CA VAL A 432 -10.43 -23.57 8.89
C VAL A 432 -10.39 -24.94 8.21
N LYS A 433 -11.40 -25.78 8.44
CA LYS A 433 -11.49 -27.10 7.81
C LYS A 433 -11.51 -27.02 6.28
N LYS A 434 -12.32 -26.13 5.69
CA LYS A 434 -12.40 -25.96 4.23
C LYS A 434 -11.09 -25.48 3.63
N LEU A 435 -10.42 -24.52 4.27
CA LEU A 435 -9.12 -24.02 3.84
C LEU A 435 -8.05 -25.10 3.91
N PHE A 436 -8.00 -25.86 5.01
CA PHE A 436 -7.10 -27.02 5.12
C PHE A 436 -7.39 -28.07 4.05
N ASP A 437 -8.65 -28.46 3.87
CA ASP A 437 -9.04 -29.43 2.86
C ASP A 437 -8.69 -28.98 1.44
N PHE A 438 -8.71 -27.68 1.17
CA PHE A 438 -8.37 -27.11 -0.12
C PHE A 438 -6.86 -27.02 -0.35
N PHE A 439 -6.12 -26.44 0.58
CA PHE A 439 -4.69 -26.18 0.42
C PHE A 439 -3.79 -27.33 0.83
N ASN A 440 -4.25 -28.30 1.63
CA ASN A 440 -3.45 -29.46 2.05
C ASN A 440 -3.62 -30.66 1.08
N LYS A 441 -3.48 -30.39 -0.22
CA LYS A 441 -3.49 -31.40 -1.29
C LYS A 441 -2.13 -31.46 -1.98
N ASP A 442 -1.69 -32.66 -2.34
CA ASP A 442 -0.49 -32.85 -3.15
C ASP A 442 -0.71 -32.57 -4.64
N ILE A 443 0.34 -32.77 -5.44
CA ILE A 443 0.33 -32.58 -6.90
C ILE A 443 -0.71 -33.48 -7.59
N ASN A 444 -1.08 -34.61 -6.96
CA ASN A 444 -2.04 -35.59 -7.47
C ASN A 444 -3.45 -35.38 -6.89
N GLY A 445 -3.66 -34.35 -6.06
CA GLY A 445 -4.94 -34.06 -5.41
C GLY A 445 -5.26 -34.93 -4.19
N VAL A 446 -4.30 -35.73 -3.70
CA VAL A 446 -4.44 -36.58 -2.53
C VAL A 446 -4.16 -35.77 -1.26
N LYS A 447 -4.95 -35.99 -0.20
CA LYS A 447 -4.69 -35.39 1.12
C LYS A 447 -3.39 -35.97 1.68
N THR A 448 -2.43 -35.11 2.00
CA THR A 448 -1.14 -35.50 2.58
C THR A 448 -1.02 -35.06 4.03
N ASP A 449 -0.32 -35.87 4.84
CA ASP A 449 -0.10 -35.58 6.26
C ASP A 449 0.92 -34.44 6.51
N ASP A 450 1.75 -34.05 5.53
CA ASP A 450 2.88 -33.14 5.77
C ASP A 450 3.13 -32.06 4.68
N ASP A 451 3.40 -30.85 5.19
CA ASP A 451 4.11 -29.69 4.60
C ASP A 451 3.53 -28.94 3.39
N GLN A 452 2.42 -29.38 2.77
CA GLN A 452 1.98 -28.77 1.50
C GLN A 452 1.03 -27.56 1.65
N PHE A 453 0.33 -27.39 2.77
CA PHE A 453 -0.58 -26.24 3.02
C PHE A 453 0.09 -24.87 2.81
N MET A 454 1.16 -24.57 3.56
CA MET A 454 1.91 -23.31 3.44
C MET A 454 2.49 -23.14 2.02
N MET A 455 3.02 -24.24 1.46
CA MET A 455 3.61 -24.25 0.12
C MET A 455 2.57 -23.92 -0.97
N ASN A 456 1.33 -24.37 -0.81
CA ASN A 456 0.25 -24.15 -1.77
C ASN A 456 -0.38 -22.76 -1.63
N ILE A 457 -0.60 -22.27 -0.41
CA ILE A 457 -1.13 -20.91 -0.18
C ILE A 457 -0.19 -19.87 -0.79
N LEU A 458 1.09 -19.95 -0.43
CA LEU A 458 2.13 -19.03 -0.88
C LEU A 458 2.63 -19.32 -2.29
N GLN A 459 2.25 -20.46 -2.87
CA GLN A 459 2.75 -20.95 -4.16
C GLN A 459 4.29 -20.95 -4.25
N LEU A 460 4.98 -21.32 -3.17
CA LEU A 460 6.43 -21.17 -3.02
C LEU A 460 7.22 -21.79 -4.18
N ARG A 461 6.78 -22.91 -4.76
CA ARG A 461 7.47 -23.53 -5.91
C ARG A 461 7.55 -22.64 -7.15
N LYS A 462 6.66 -21.66 -7.26
CA LYS A 462 6.57 -20.68 -8.36
C LYS A 462 7.02 -19.28 -7.94
N SER A 463 7.38 -19.08 -6.67
CA SER A 463 7.71 -17.77 -6.11
C SER A 463 9.14 -17.35 -6.43
N THR A 464 9.42 -16.06 -6.24
CA THR A 464 10.75 -15.44 -6.36
C THR A 464 11.80 -16.10 -5.46
N LEU A 465 11.39 -16.68 -4.31
CA LEU A 465 12.27 -17.44 -3.40
C LEU A 465 13.06 -18.59 -4.10
N TYR A 466 12.47 -19.24 -5.11
CA TYR A 466 13.13 -20.31 -5.88
C TYR A 466 13.70 -19.81 -7.21
N SER A 467 13.58 -18.52 -7.51
CA SER A 467 14.22 -17.93 -8.68
C SER A 467 15.73 -17.86 -8.46
N THR A 468 16.48 -18.14 -9.51
CA THR A 468 17.92 -17.85 -9.57
C THR A 468 18.20 -16.48 -10.17
N LYS A 469 17.14 -15.75 -10.53
CA LYS A 469 17.21 -14.37 -10.98
C LYS A 469 16.95 -13.47 -9.77
N ASP A 470 17.58 -12.31 -9.76
CA ASP A 470 17.46 -11.28 -8.72
C ASP A 470 16.10 -10.55 -8.84
N ASP A 471 15.03 -11.33 -8.72
CA ASP A 471 13.65 -10.89 -8.91
C ASP A 471 13.11 -10.30 -7.60
N TRP A 472 12.55 -9.08 -7.67
CA TRP A 472 11.86 -8.46 -6.53
C TRP A 472 10.55 -9.18 -6.20
N PRO A 473 10.16 -9.28 -4.92
CA PRO A 473 8.88 -9.86 -4.52
C PRO A 473 7.69 -9.19 -5.21
N THR A 474 6.72 -10.00 -5.62
CA THR A 474 5.53 -9.57 -6.35
C THR A 474 4.39 -9.13 -5.42
N SER A 475 3.47 -8.32 -5.95
CA SER A 475 2.25 -7.94 -5.21
C SER A 475 1.35 -9.14 -4.88
N GLU A 476 1.38 -10.19 -5.70
CA GLU A 476 0.64 -11.42 -5.47
C GLU A 476 1.22 -12.22 -4.29
N GLU A 477 2.54 -12.35 -4.21
CA GLU A 477 3.20 -12.98 -3.05
C GLU A 477 2.88 -12.22 -1.77
N ARG A 478 2.87 -10.89 -1.81
CA ARG A 478 2.49 -10.06 -0.67
C ARG A 478 1.04 -10.31 -0.23
N ARG A 479 0.09 -10.39 -1.17
CA ARG A 479 -1.31 -10.71 -0.86
C ARG A 479 -1.46 -12.09 -0.21
N ARG A 480 -0.73 -13.09 -0.71
CA ARG A 480 -0.74 -14.46 -0.16
C ARG A 480 -0.09 -14.53 1.23
N ALA A 481 1.00 -13.79 1.45
CA ALA A 481 1.66 -13.71 2.74
C ALA A 481 0.73 -13.08 3.79
N MET A 482 0.13 -11.92 3.49
CA MET A 482 -0.83 -11.26 4.38
C MET A 482 -2.04 -12.16 4.71
N PHE A 483 -2.55 -12.90 3.72
CA PHE A 483 -3.63 -13.86 3.98
C PHE A 483 -3.18 -14.99 4.93
N LEU A 484 -1.96 -15.51 4.78
CA LEU A 484 -1.45 -16.54 5.69
C LEU A 484 -1.18 -15.98 7.10
N GLU A 485 -0.67 -14.76 7.22
CA GLU A 485 -0.51 -14.06 8.50
C GLU A 485 -1.86 -13.93 9.21
N GLU A 486 -2.89 -13.51 8.48
CA GLU A 486 -4.25 -13.43 9.01
C GLU A 486 -4.77 -14.78 9.51
N LEU A 487 -4.48 -15.87 8.78
CA LEU A 487 -4.85 -17.22 9.17
C LEU A 487 -4.06 -17.74 10.39
N ILE A 488 -2.78 -17.38 10.51
CA ILE A 488 -1.95 -17.70 11.69
C ILE A 488 -2.56 -17.06 12.93
N ASP A 489 -2.96 -15.79 12.84
CA ASP A 489 -3.62 -15.11 13.95
C ASP A 489 -5.02 -15.70 14.22
N PHE A 490 -5.74 -16.11 13.17
CA PHE A 490 -7.09 -16.66 13.29
C PHE A 490 -7.16 -18.01 14.03
N ASP A 491 -6.18 -18.92 13.84
CA ASP A 491 -6.26 -20.27 14.39
C ASP A 491 -4.93 -20.90 14.86
N ASP A 492 -4.95 -21.51 16.04
CA ASP A 492 -3.78 -22.12 16.68
C ASP A 492 -3.24 -23.33 15.91
N HIS A 493 -4.10 -24.08 15.22
CA HIS A 493 -3.66 -25.22 14.43
C HIS A 493 -2.83 -24.77 13.24
N ILE A 494 -3.22 -23.65 12.60
CA ILE A 494 -2.49 -23.04 11.49
C ILE A 494 -1.11 -22.54 11.97
N LEU A 495 -1.06 -21.82 13.09
CA LEU A 495 0.20 -21.38 13.70
C LEU A 495 1.17 -22.54 13.96
N LYS A 496 0.69 -23.60 14.62
CA LYS A 496 1.50 -24.80 14.92
C LYS A 496 1.98 -25.49 13.66
N TYR A 497 1.13 -25.54 12.64
CA TYR A 497 1.46 -26.11 11.34
C TYR A 497 2.58 -25.30 10.66
N CYS A 498 2.46 -23.97 10.56
CA CYS A 498 3.50 -23.12 9.98
C CYS A 498 4.85 -23.29 10.70
N LEU A 499 4.86 -23.33 12.04
CA LEU A 499 6.06 -23.61 12.82
C LEU A 499 6.67 -24.98 12.50
N LYS A 500 5.85 -26.02 12.35
CA LYS A 500 6.31 -27.36 11.94
C LYS A 500 6.98 -27.30 10.56
N VAL A 501 6.35 -26.63 9.59
CA VAL A 501 6.90 -26.47 8.24
C VAL A 501 8.22 -25.70 8.24
N HIS A 502 8.34 -24.63 9.02
CA HIS A 502 9.60 -23.89 9.15
C HIS A 502 10.73 -24.76 9.71
N VAL A 503 10.45 -25.59 10.71
CA VAL A 503 11.42 -26.55 11.26
C VAL A 503 11.80 -27.62 10.24
N THR A 504 10.86 -28.09 9.42
CA THR A 504 11.18 -29.03 8.34
C THR A 504 11.96 -28.36 7.21
N ALA A 505 11.63 -27.12 6.86
CA ALA A 505 12.33 -26.31 5.86
C ALA A 505 13.78 -26.06 6.27
N SER A 506 14.09 -26.01 7.57
CA SER A 506 15.46 -25.89 8.06
C SER A 506 16.36 -27.09 7.73
N ARG A 507 15.76 -28.21 7.28
CA ARG A 507 16.45 -29.46 6.93
C ARG A 507 16.44 -29.72 5.41
N ARG A 508 15.76 -28.89 4.62
CA ARG A 508 15.60 -29.08 3.16
C ARG A 508 16.57 -28.17 2.42
N THR A 509 17.29 -28.73 1.46
CA THR A 509 18.07 -28.00 0.44
C THR A 509 17.28 -27.94 -0.88
N LYS A 510 17.47 -26.89 -1.68
CA LYS A 510 16.75 -26.71 -2.97
C LYS A 510 16.97 -27.91 -3.90
N THR A 511 15.92 -28.64 -4.24
CA THR A 511 15.95 -29.54 -5.41
C THR A 511 15.63 -28.70 -6.65
N LYS A 512 16.62 -28.51 -7.53
CA LYS A 512 16.46 -27.75 -8.79
C LYS A 512 15.33 -28.36 -9.64
N ARG A 513 14.67 -27.51 -10.44
CA ARG A 513 13.74 -27.89 -11.53
C ARG A 513 14.38 -29.04 -12.35
N SER A 514 13.83 -30.25 -12.26
CA SER A 514 14.15 -31.29 -13.23
C SER A 514 13.66 -30.79 -14.60
N LYS A 515 14.60 -30.61 -15.54
CA LYS A 515 14.23 -30.36 -16.94
C LYS A 515 13.42 -31.56 -17.40
N TYR A 516 12.13 -31.35 -17.66
CA TYR A 516 11.29 -32.32 -18.33
C TYR A 516 12.02 -32.81 -19.60
N ASN A 517 12.18 -34.13 -19.70
CA ASN A 517 12.75 -34.82 -20.84
C ASN A 517 12.02 -34.41 -22.11
N LYS A 518 12.75 -33.73 -23.00
CA LYS A 518 12.43 -33.65 -24.41
C LYS A 518 13.63 -34.23 -25.13
N ASN A 519 13.63 -35.56 -25.30
CA ASN A 519 14.56 -36.29 -26.17
C ASN A 519 14.01 -37.72 -26.34
N ASP A 520 12.99 -37.87 -27.16
CA ASP A 520 12.96 -38.98 -28.12
C ASP A 520 13.39 -38.40 -29.47
N ASP A 521 14.11 -39.20 -30.25
CA ASP A 521 14.66 -38.95 -31.59
C ASP A 521 16.05 -38.26 -31.68
N LYS A 522 17.13 -39.05 -31.51
CA LYS A 522 17.93 -39.58 -32.64
C LYS A 522 19.26 -40.21 -32.22
N GLU A 523 19.55 -41.32 -32.89
CA GLU A 523 20.68 -42.23 -32.79
C GLU A 523 22.08 -41.67 -33.15
N SER A 524 23.06 -42.36 -32.55
CA SER A 524 24.38 -42.79 -33.07
C SER A 524 25.61 -41.86 -32.91
N GLY A 525 26.67 -42.44 -32.32
CA GLY A 525 28.06 -42.00 -32.56
C GLY A 525 29.06 -42.10 -31.39
N LYS A 526 29.58 -43.31 -31.14
CA LYS A 526 30.89 -43.74 -30.58
C LYS A 526 31.81 -42.76 -29.80
N ASP A 527 32.14 -43.22 -28.58
CA ASP A 527 33.46 -43.47 -27.94
C ASP A 527 34.56 -42.40 -27.82
N THR A 528 35.28 -42.50 -26.68
CA THR A 528 36.51 -41.81 -26.21
C THR A 528 36.25 -40.39 -25.65
N GLU A 529 36.58 -40.01 -24.42
CA GLU A 529 37.63 -40.38 -23.47
C GLU A 529 37.09 -40.20 -22.04
N GLY A 530 37.25 -41.23 -21.20
CA GLY A 530 37.34 -41.03 -19.77
C GLY A 530 38.70 -40.44 -19.43
N THR A 531 38.72 -39.36 -18.65
CA THR A 531 39.74 -39.00 -17.62
C THR A 531 39.42 -37.64 -16.96
N ILE A 532 38.46 -36.85 -17.46
CA ILE A 532 38.00 -35.60 -16.79
C ILE A 532 36.61 -35.81 -16.18
N LYS A 533 36.46 -36.80 -15.28
CA LYS A 533 35.19 -37.07 -14.56
C LYS A 533 35.32 -37.23 -13.05
N MET A 534 36.50 -37.00 -12.49
CA MET A 534 36.74 -37.09 -11.04
C MET A 534 37.10 -35.75 -10.36
N GLN A 535 37.04 -34.62 -11.07
CA GLN A 535 37.27 -33.31 -10.46
C GLN A 535 36.15 -32.28 -10.68
N GLU A 536 35.25 -32.50 -11.65
CA GLU A 536 34.06 -31.64 -11.83
C GLU A 536 32.86 -32.06 -10.96
N LYS A 537 32.84 -33.32 -10.49
CA LYS A 537 31.77 -33.83 -9.61
C LYS A 537 31.88 -33.34 -8.16
N ASP A 538 33.10 -32.98 -7.74
CA ASP A 538 33.35 -32.49 -6.38
C ASP A 538 33.12 -30.98 -6.26
N ILE A 539 33.12 -30.24 -7.38
CA ILE A 539 32.82 -28.80 -7.41
C ILE A 539 31.30 -28.55 -7.56
N GLU A 540 30.57 -29.40 -8.30
CA GLU A 540 29.10 -29.34 -8.34
C GLU A 540 28.45 -29.77 -7.01
N ASN A 541 29.07 -30.68 -6.25
CA ASN A 541 28.60 -31.06 -4.91
C ASN A 541 28.95 -30.03 -3.81
N ALA A 542 29.91 -29.13 -4.04
CA ALA A 542 30.34 -28.16 -3.03
C ALA A 542 29.44 -26.91 -2.92
N GLN A 543 28.60 -26.63 -3.91
CA GLN A 543 27.58 -25.56 -3.84
C GLN A 543 26.19 -26.08 -3.40
N GLU A 544 25.99 -27.39 -3.28
CA GLU A 544 24.72 -28.00 -2.85
C GLU A 544 24.56 -28.13 -1.32
N SER A 545 25.51 -27.59 -0.54
CA SER A 545 25.63 -27.86 0.90
C SER A 545 25.04 -26.79 1.85
N ASN A 546 24.62 -25.58 1.40
CA ASN A 546 24.32 -24.47 2.34
C ASN A 546 22.97 -23.76 2.19
N SER A 547 22.11 -24.12 1.21
CA SER A 547 20.80 -23.45 1.07
C SER A 547 19.82 -24.02 2.11
N ASN A 548 19.70 -23.31 3.24
CA ASN A 548 18.70 -23.56 4.27
C ASN A 548 17.44 -22.77 3.92
N MET A 549 16.38 -23.46 3.47
CA MET A 549 15.14 -22.83 3.01
C MET A 549 14.50 -21.91 4.07
N LEU A 550 14.67 -22.23 5.36
CA LEU A 550 14.18 -21.35 6.43
C LEU A 550 14.91 -20.01 6.44
N ILE A 551 16.23 -20.00 6.23
CA ILE A 551 17.03 -18.77 6.23
C ILE A 551 16.68 -17.92 5.01
N GLU A 552 16.51 -18.54 3.85
CA GLU A 552 16.04 -17.81 2.67
C GLU A 552 14.65 -17.19 2.89
N LEU A 553 13.74 -17.87 3.59
CA LEU A 553 12.44 -17.30 3.99
C LEU A 553 12.63 -16.09 4.92
N CYS A 554 13.56 -16.18 5.87
CA CYS A 554 13.87 -15.11 6.81
C CYS A 554 14.44 -13.84 6.12
N GLU A 555 15.17 -14.02 5.03
CA GLU A 555 15.81 -12.93 4.27
C GLU A 555 14.90 -12.37 3.16
N HIS A 556 13.84 -13.09 2.80
CA HIS A 556 12.93 -12.68 1.72
C HIS A 556 12.04 -11.51 2.14
N GLY A 557 12.05 -10.41 1.39
CA GLY A 557 11.30 -9.16 1.68
C GLY A 557 9.78 -9.23 1.77
N VAL A 558 9.18 -10.40 1.62
CA VAL A 558 7.74 -10.65 1.83
C VAL A 558 7.48 -11.84 2.75
N PHE A 559 8.26 -12.92 2.64
CA PHE A 559 7.96 -14.15 3.37
C PHE A 559 8.59 -14.15 4.77
N SER A 560 9.52 -13.23 5.04
CA SER A 560 10.09 -13.00 6.38
C SER A 560 9.01 -12.64 7.39
N HIS A 561 7.99 -11.88 6.97
CA HIS A 561 6.86 -11.47 7.81
C HIS A 561 6.03 -12.65 8.32
N ILE A 562 5.93 -13.74 7.55
CA ILE A 562 5.23 -14.96 8.00
C ILE A 562 6.00 -15.63 9.15
N VAL A 563 7.33 -15.64 9.08
CA VAL A 563 8.18 -16.13 10.17
C VAL A 563 8.05 -15.21 11.37
N GLU A 564 8.05 -13.89 11.16
CA GLU A 564 7.84 -12.88 12.20
C GLU A 564 6.51 -13.11 12.94
N GLU A 565 5.41 -13.29 12.20
CA GLU A 565 4.07 -13.51 12.75
C GLU A 565 3.99 -14.78 13.61
N CYS A 566 4.66 -15.85 13.19
CA CYS A 566 4.79 -17.06 14.00
C CYS A 566 5.53 -16.84 15.32
N LEU A 567 6.52 -15.92 15.34
CA LEU A 567 7.33 -15.62 16.53
C LEU A 567 6.63 -14.63 17.47
N ILE A 568 5.85 -13.68 16.95
CA ILE A 568 5.09 -12.73 17.79
C ILE A 568 4.05 -13.47 18.65
N ASN A 569 3.44 -14.52 18.12
CA ASN A 569 2.44 -15.35 18.80
C ASN A 569 3.00 -16.31 19.88
N GLN A 570 4.10 -15.95 20.53
CA GLN A 570 4.82 -16.79 21.50
C GLN A 570 3.99 -17.38 22.64
N ARG A 571 2.91 -16.68 23.06
CA ARG A 571 2.02 -17.12 24.14
C ARG A 571 1.17 -18.32 23.74
N ARG A 572 0.86 -18.44 22.44
CA ARG A 572 0.07 -19.53 21.84
C ARG A 572 0.94 -20.75 21.48
N VAL A 573 2.26 -20.64 21.64
CA VAL A 573 3.24 -21.66 21.24
C VAL A 573 3.88 -22.31 22.47
N SER A 574 3.87 -23.64 22.52
CA SER A 574 4.45 -24.38 23.63
C SER A 574 5.97 -24.19 23.71
N LYS A 575 6.56 -24.30 24.91
CA LYS A 575 8.02 -24.25 25.09
C LYS A 575 8.77 -25.28 24.23
N ILE A 576 8.16 -26.42 23.93
CA ILE A 576 8.75 -27.47 23.09
C ILE A 576 8.85 -27.02 21.64
N GLU A 577 7.77 -26.47 21.09
CA GLU A 577 7.74 -25.93 19.72
C GLU A 577 8.70 -24.75 19.57
N ARG A 578 8.72 -23.84 20.55
CA ARG A 578 9.67 -22.71 20.58
C ARG A 578 11.12 -23.19 20.52
N ARG A 579 11.49 -24.22 21.29
CA ARG A 579 12.84 -24.80 21.25
C ARG A 579 13.20 -25.37 19.87
N ARG A 580 12.25 -25.98 19.17
CA ARG A 580 12.49 -26.57 17.84
C ARG A 580 12.87 -25.50 16.82
N ILE A 581 12.11 -24.41 16.72
CA ILE A 581 12.42 -23.32 15.79
C ILE A 581 13.67 -22.54 16.22
N LEU A 582 13.87 -22.34 17.53
CA LEU A 582 15.10 -21.72 18.05
C LEU A 582 16.35 -22.52 17.68
N ASN A 583 16.30 -23.85 17.73
CA ASN A 583 17.43 -24.69 17.30
C ASN A 583 17.75 -24.51 15.80
N ALA A 584 16.75 -24.22 14.97
CA ALA A 584 16.93 -23.99 13.54
C ALA A 584 17.50 -22.59 13.23
N LEU A 585 17.09 -21.56 13.99
CA LEU A 585 17.49 -20.16 13.74
C LEU A 585 18.78 -19.75 14.46
N THR A 586 19.04 -20.26 15.68
CA THR A 586 20.22 -19.88 16.48
C THR A 586 21.57 -20.09 15.77
N PRO A 587 21.76 -21.12 14.91
CA PRO A 587 22.97 -21.26 14.09
C PRO A 587 23.29 -20.02 13.24
N HIS A 588 22.26 -19.39 12.66
CA HIS A 588 22.36 -18.33 11.64
C HIS A 588 22.10 -16.91 12.18
N VAL A 589 22.05 -16.73 13.51
CA VAL A 589 21.60 -15.46 14.10
C VAL A 589 22.48 -14.24 13.76
N VAL A 590 23.77 -14.45 13.48
CA VAL A 590 24.70 -13.36 13.11
C VAL A 590 24.48 -12.91 11.67
N GLU A 591 24.26 -13.87 10.76
CA GLU A 591 23.90 -13.62 9.36
C GLU A 591 22.57 -12.87 9.30
N LEU A 592 21.54 -13.38 9.98
CA LEU A 592 20.23 -12.74 10.05
C LEU A 592 20.29 -11.35 10.69
N ALA A 593 21.08 -11.14 11.75
CA ALA A 593 21.20 -9.82 12.37
C ALA A 593 21.82 -8.76 11.44
N CYS A 594 22.62 -9.19 10.47
CA CYS A 594 23.24 -8.31 9.49
C CYS A 594 22.36 -8.05 8.26
N ASP A 595 21.32 -8.87 8.04
CA ASP A 595 20.39 -8.74 6.94
C ASP A 595 19.27 -7.72 7.21
N ALA A 596 18.75 -7.11 6.14
CA ALA A 596 17.68 -6.12 6.23
C ALA A 596 16.39 -6.70 6.84
N GLN A 597 15.96 -7.87 6.38
CA GLN A 597 14.72 -8.53 6.82
C GLN A 597 14.97 -9.45 8.01
N GLY A 598 16.08 -10.19 7.98
CA GLY A 598 16.50 -11.10 9.04
C GLY A 598 16.67 -10.40 10.39
N SER A 599 17.07 -9.12 10.41
CA SER A 599 17.27 -8.36 11.65
C SER A 599 15.98 -8.24 12.48
N HIS A 600 14.83 -8.10 11.81
CA HIS A 600 13.51 -8.08 12.44
C HIS A 600 13.19 -9.41 13.12
N ILE A 601 13.56 -10.54 12.49
CA ILE A 601 13.38 -11.88 13.06
C ILE A 601 14.25 -12.03 14.31
N VAL A 602 15.52 -11.60 14.27
CA VAL A 602 16.41 -11.63 15.44
C VAL A 602 15.86 -10.76 16.57
N ASP A 603 15.27 -9.60 16.27
CA ASP A 603 14.59 -8.78 17.27
C ASP A 603 13.42 -9.54 17.93
N LYS A 604 12.60 -10.28 17.17
CA LYS A 604 11.51 -11.10 17.74
C LYS A 604 11.99 -12.32 18.52
N LEU A 605 13.21 -12.81 18.28
CA LEU A 605 13.78 -13.90 19.09
C LEU A 605 13.98 -13.49 20.56
N PHE A 606 14.11 -12.19 20.86
CA PHE A 606 14.28 -11.73 22.24
C PHE A 606 13.05 -12.03 23.12
N PRO A 607 11.82 -11.55 22.81
CA PRO A 607 10.64 -11.95 23.57
C PRO A 607 10.39 -13.46 23.42
N PHE A 608 10.61 -14.05 22.24
CA PHE A 608 10.31 -15.46 21.97
C PHE A 608 11.09 -16.43 22.88
N THR A 609 12.25 -16.01 23.38
CA THR A 609 13.09 -16.77 24.32
C THR A 609 12.71 -16.58 25.79
N ILE A 610 11.59 -15.93 26.11
CA ILE A 610 11.13 -15.81 27.50
C ILE A 610 10.87 -17.18 28.13
N PHE A 611 11.31 -17.39 29.38
CA PHE A 611 11.39 -18.69 30.06
C PHE A 611 12.29 -19.73 29.37
N LEU A 612 13.12 -19.31 28.42
CA LEU A 612 14.12 -20.12 27.71
C LEU A 612 15.49 -19.41 27.75
N ASN A 613 15.90 -18.95 28.93
CA ASN A 613 17.09 -18.10 29.14
C ASN A 613 18.38 -18.69 28.57
N MET A 614 18.54 -20.02 28.56
CA MET A 614 19.67 -20.69 27.91
C MET A 614 19.81 -20.33 26.42
N TYR A 615 18.69 -20.16 25.71
CA TYR A 615 18.70 -19.73 24.31
C TYR A 615 18.95 -18.23 24.19
N LYS A 616 18.35 -17.42 25.06
CA LYS A 616 18.55 -15.97 25.10
C LYS A 616 20.03 -15.63 25.29
N GLU A 617 20.69 -16.26 26.28
CA GLU A 617 22.12 -16.11 26.53
C GLU A 617 22.99 -16.66 25.38
N ARG A 618 22.62 -17.81 24.79
CA ARG A 618 23.36 -18.38 23.66
C ARG A 618 23.34 -17.46 22.43
N ILE A 619 22.19 -16.86 22.12
CA ILE A 619 22.06 -15.90 21.02
C ILE A 619 22.88 -14.65 21.34
N ALA A 620 22.74 -14.08 22.54
CA ALA A 620 23.50 -12.91 22.96
C ALA A 620 25.02 -13.14 22.89
N SER A 621 25.49 -14.30 23.36
CA SER A 621 26.90 -14.69 23.26
C SER A 621 27.39 -14.77 21.81
N LYS A 622 26.60 -15.31 20.88
CA LYS A 622 26.97 -15.34 19.45
C LYS A 622 27.07 -13.96 18.83
N LEU A 623 26.14 -13.05 19.18
CA LEU A 623 26.17 -11.67 18.73
C LEU A 623 27.41 -10.95 19.27
N LEU A 624 27.73 -11.13 20.57
CA LEU A 624 28.91 -10.53 21.21
C LEU A 624 30.22 -11.04 20.60
N ASN A 625 30.34 -12.35 20.35
CA ASN A 625 31.53 -12.93 19.73
C ASN A 625 31.78 -12.42 18.30
N ASN A 626 30.76 -11.84 17.65
CA ASN A 626 30.83 -11.27 16.30
C ASN A 626 30.51 -9.77 16.32
N GLU A 627 30.87 -9.07 17.39
CA GLU A 627 30.55 -7.64 17.61
C GLU A 627 30.94 -6.76 16.42
N GLU A 628 32.15 -6.91 15.88
CA GLU A 628 32.63 -6.10 14.77
C GLU A 628 31.77 -6.26 13.51
N LEU A 629 31.35 -7.50 13.20
CA LEU A 629 30.52 -7.79 12.03
C LEU A 629 29.11 -7.22 12.22
N VAL A 630 28.49 -7.45 13.38
CA VAL A 630 27.13 -7.00 13.68
C VAL A 630 27.07 -5.47 13.73
N LYS A 631 28.07 -4.80 14.32
CA LYS A 631 28.11 -3.34 14.40
C LYS A 631 28.50 -2.67 13.07
N ARG A 632 28.95 -3.41 12.05
CA ARG A 632 29.28 -2.85 10.73
C ARG A 632 28.03 -2.44 9.96
N THR A 633 26.93 -3.16 10.11
CA THR A 633 25.68 -2.90 9.37
C THR A 633 24.72 -2.02 10.19
N VAL A 634 23.86 -1.26 9.51
CA VAL A 634 22.83 -0.44 10.18
C VAL A 634 21.82 -1.32 10.91
N TYR A 635 21.45 -2.45 10.31
CA TYR A 635 20.53 -3.44 10.87
C TYR A 635 21.09 -4.11 12.13
N GLY A 636 22.35 -4.55 12.08
CA GLY A 636 22.99 -5.18 13.24
C GLY A 636 23.20 -4.22 14.41
N LYS A 637 23.50 -2.93 14.16
CA LYS A 637 23.48 -1.90 15.22
C LYS A 637 22.12 -1.78 15.90
N LYS A 638 21.03 -1.90 15.15
CA LYS A 638 19.66 -1.86 15.69
C LYS A 638 19.38 -3.08 16.56
N VAL A 639 19.71 -4.28 16.07
CA VAL A 639 19.62 -5.53 16.85
C VAL A 639 20.43 -5.43 18.14
N TRP A 640 21.67 -4.93 18.06
CA TRP A 640 22.54 -4.72 19.21
C TRP A 640 21.90 -3.85 20.30
N LYS A 641 21.24 -2.76 19.89
CA LYS A 641 20.50 -1.85 20.77
C LYS A 641 19.25 -2.51 21.36
N ASN A 642 18.51 -3.28 20.57
CA ASN A 642 17.27 -3.94 20.99
C ASN A 642 17.53 -5.06 22.00
N TRP A 643 18.56 -5.87 21.74
CA TRP A 643 19.03 -6.94 22.63
C TRP A 643 19.78 -6.45 23.87
N LYS A 644 20.00 -5.13 23.99
CA LYS A 644 20.76 -4.50 25.09
C LYS A 644 22.16 -5.09 25.24
N MET A 645 22.83 -5.32 24.12
CA MET A 645 24.10 -6.03 24.08
C MET A 645 25.24 -5.28 24.80
N ASP A 646 25.19 -3.95 24.90
CA ASP A 646 26.15 -3.18 25.72
C ASP A 646 25.99 -3.48 27.22
N VAL A 647 24.75 -3.64 27.69
CA VAL A 647 24.45 -4.05 29.08
C VAL A 647 24.87 -5.50 29.28
N TYR A 648 24.59 -6.38 28.30
CA TYR A 648 25.05 -7.78 28.34
C TYR A 648 26.57 -7.89 28.46
N ALA A 649 27.32 -7.11 27.68
CA ALA A 649 28.79 -7.15 27.64
C ALA A 649 29.45 -6.52 28.88
N ARG A 650 28.91 -5.41 29.40
CA ARG A 650 29.54 -4.64 30.50
C ARG A 650 28.94 -4.91 31.87
N HIS A 651 27.65 -5.22 31.93
CA HIS A 651 26.86 -5.36 33.16
C HIS A 651 25.92 -6.57 33.06
N PHE A 652 26.49 -7.76 32.85
CA PHE A 652 25.74 -9.00 32.67
C PHE A 652 24.71 -9.28 33.79
N GLY A 653 25.01 -8.90 35.04
CA GLY A 653 24.08 -9.02 36.17
C GLY A 653 22.84 -8.12 36.05
N ASP A 654 22.96 -6.95 35.44
CA ASP A 654 21.85 -6.03 35.19
C ASP A 654 20.99 -6.52 34.02
N TRP A 655 21.64 -7.04 32.98
CA TRP A 655 20.94 -7.68 31.86
C TRP A 655 20.13 -8.90 32.34
N LYS A 656 20.70 -9.72 33.23
CA LYS A 656 19.97 -10.84 33.85
C LYS A 656 18.79 -10.38 34.71
N ARG A 657 18.94 -9.30 35.47
CA ARG A 657 17.84 -8.71 36.25
C ARG A 657 16.72 -8.21 35.35
N MET A 658 17.06 -7.54 34.25
CA MET A 658 16.09 -7.10 33.25
C MET A 658 15.31 -8.27 32.64
N VAL A 659 16.00 -9.34 32.22
CA VAL A 659 15.35 -10.55 31.69
C VAL A 659 14.43 -11.19 32.73
N LYS A 660 14.86 -11.26 33.99
CA LYS A 660 14.04 -11.80 35.09
C LYS A 660 12.82 -10.92 35.38
N GLN A 661 12.94 -9.60 35.26
CA GLN A 661 11.82 -8.68 35.44
C GLN A 661 10.78 -8.87 34.32
N GLU A 662 11.22 -9.01 33.07
CA GLU A 662 10.34 -9.29 31.92
C GLU A 662 9.55 -10.60 32.11
N GLU A 663 10.19 -11.64 32.68
CA GLU A 663 9.53 -12.91 33.05
C GLU A 663 8.46 -12.73 34.13
N ILE A 664 8.72 -11.88 35.12
CA ILE A 664 7.78 -11.58 36.21
C ILE A 664 6.58 -10.80 35.68
N ASP A 665 6.83 -9.77 34.87
CA ASP A 665 5.79 -8.91 34.29
C ASP A 665 4.84 -9.75 33.43
N GLN A 666 5.40 -10.61 32.56
CA GLN A 666 4.57 -11.51 31.74
C GLN A 666 3.78 -12.53 32.58
N ALA A 667 4.38 -13.09 33.64
CA ALA A 667 3.67 -14.01 34.53
C ALA A 667 2.53 -13.31 35.31
N GLY A 668 2.70 -12.04 35.66
CA GLY A 668 1.68 -11.22 36.33
C GLY A 668 0.48 -10.94 35.42
N GLU A 669 0.71 -10.64 34.14
CA GLU A 669 -0.34 -10.47 33.14
C GLU A 669 -1.16 -11.76 32.95
N ASP A 670 -0.49 -12.91 32.80
CA ASP A 670 -1.15 -14.20 32.60
C ASP A 670 -2.04 -14.57 33.81
N GLY A 671 -1.59 -14.26 35.05
CA GLY A 671 -2.38 -14.45 36.27
C GLY A 671 -3.59 -13.50 36.39
N SER A 672 -3.50 -12.29 35.83
CA SER A 672 -4.61 -11.33 35.84
C SER A 672 -5.74 -11.70 34.86
N HIS A 673 -5.41 -12.26 33.69
CA HIS A 673 -6.37 -12.74 32.70
C HIS A 673 -7.17 -13.97 33.15
N LEU A 674 -6.55 -14.86 33.96
CA LEU A 674 -7.22 -16.00 34.59
C LEU A 674 -8.24 -15.57 35.66
N ASN A 675 -8.00 -14.44 36.34
CA ASN A 675 -8.93 -13.90 37.34
C ASN A 675 -10.13 -13.15 36.74
N HIS A 676 -10.03 -12.63 35.50
CA HIS A 676 -11.17 -12.05 34.78
C HIS A 676 -12.07 -13.13 34.15
N SER A 677 -11.48 -14.19 33.58
CA SER A 677 -12.24 -15.31 32.99
C SER A 677 -13.02 -16.16 34.02
N ASN A 678 -12.60 -16.17 35.29
CA ASN A 678 -13.33 -16.83 36.38
C ASN A 678 -14.46 -15.98 36.99
N ARG A 679 -14.63 -14.70 36.60
CA ARG A 679 -15.77 -13.88 37.05
C ARG A 679 -16.99 -13.97 36.14
N ASP A 680 -16.83 -14.42 34.89
CA ASP A 680 -17.93 -14.51 33.92
C ASP A 680 -18.64 -15.88 33.90
N ASN A 681 -18.20 -16.84 34.73
CA ASN A 681 -18.88 -18.14 34.91
C ASN A 681 -19.14 -18.42 36.40
N GLY A 682 -20.24 -17.89 36.94
CA GLY A 682 -20.62 -18.20 38.31
C GLY A 682 -21.87 -17.50 38.84
N TYR A 683 -23.03 -18.10 38.57
CA TYR A 683 -24.24 -18.08 39.39
C TYR A 683 -24.94 -16.73 39.69
N GLN A 684 -26.05 -16.56 38.97
CA GLN A 684 -27.29 -16.01 39.54
C GLN A 684 -27.62 -16.76 40.84
N HIS A 685 -27.50 -16.08 41.99
CA HIS A 685 -28.32 -16.43 43.14
C HIS A 685 -28.94 -15.18 43.75
N SER A 686 -30.27 -15.18 43.70
CA SER A 686 -31.18 -14.32 44.41
C SER A 686 -30.86 -14.26 45.91
N THR A 687 -30.56 -13.08 46.43
CA THR A 687 -30.92 -12.72 47.79
C THR A 687 -31.41 -11.29 47.83
N GLY A 688 -32.72 -11.14 48.00
CA GLY A 688 -33.32 -9.87 48.36
C GLY A 688 -32.98 -9.57 49.82
N ILE A 689 -32.32 -8.43 50.08
CA ILE A 689 -32.31 -7.82 51.40
C ILE A 689 -32.62 -6.34 51.27
N LYS A 690 -33.63 -5.97 52.06
CA LYS A 690 -34.35 -4.70 52.15
C LYS A 690 -33.42 -3.51 52.38
N LYS A 691 -33.70 -2.42 51.65
CA LYS A 691 -33.40 -1.05 52.09
C LYS A 691 -33.95 -0.84 53.50
N ARG A 692 -33.07 -0.59 54.48
CA ARG A 692 -33.42 0.14 55.70
C ARG A 692 -32.60 1.42 55.74
N ARG A 693 -33.37 2.50 55.87
CA ARG A 693 -32.99 3.89 56.13
C ARG A 693 -32.61 4.02 57.62
N ILE A 694 -31.96 5.12 57.98
CA ILE A 694 -31.68 5.67 59.34
C ILE A 694 -30.36 5.12 59.93
N ASN A 695 -29.35 5.90 60.32
CA ASN A 695 -29.20 7.35 60.60
C ASN A 695 -27.88 7.86 60.01
#